data_AF-A0A7V5G9L6-F1
#
_entry.id   AF-A0A7V5G9L6-F1
#
_cell.length_a   1.000
_cell.length_b   1.000
_cell.length_c   1.000
_cell.angle_alpha   90.00
_cell.angle_beta   90.00
_cell.angle_gamma   90.00
#
_symmetry.space_group_name_H-M   'P 1'
#
loop_
_entity.id
_entity.type
_entity.pdbx_description
1 polymer ?
#
loop_
_entity_poly.entity_id
_entity_poly.type
_entity_poly.pdbx_seq_one_letter_code
_entity_poly.pdbx_strand_id
1 'polypeptide(L)'
;MRQLFSQKLDRIIKEKEFPFNFQIDKTGIYGIEITASSKSWWQNLIKLRSFFKDDDLILKIDNLEFPKKGLKQRRLFDSEVAFNGNNLQGKKKTDLFLIKLNKGTHLLTFLADQKPKIHSIRIYQIDKSEKGENLIFQHSQECWNINYLPQDNHPLEDENRRQWLTIILVNLGLKNLKIKASAKQGKSFLFFKRDDADLKLIINNQIQKNQEPKSHKNWYWCGRTLKGREKTFEKELNLPPSIHYIELWADRSPEVREIKIGIGIEKSSPCPIFTLKDIQGYTFRGINENEDFNRFDREILEAVNFWNKFFFSQKYPPKEPLNPNLVKAMIYVESRMGYHKPPPRYYPSYPDVIQIGDPRNPAIHTLREEEGYFGNEYVSDTEISHLSYSFPKKWLPVKIERPFESIFWGVRWLYHKAQHLRTDESGKVIYPYQRRWFSWQKAVKRYNSREKYQEEVLNIYKKGVDPDGNKLWKVESLNPGNVKIVALLLVSFLFLIVISIFLFPHKIFTTKSLIKEINSALISTPQYFKIIQKIPLLDEKNSIGILESELNVAKGIVVLNKKGKVIDIFPLPTENKNIFTWEENWSLGEYLNWIKVEDLNKDKTIEVASEMINSGSALARPFYLYQLENKKPKLILYLDDAVSETQLKDFNQDGIFEILHSFSLDGTGLSGRMLTKWKEVWAWDGKKYKKANNLYPQIYSDLIKEYEQTLKNPPDEEAMIHYRPIIKCLLKKAKQNQKGIFADGQDCLKFE
;
A
#
# COMPACT_ATOMS: atom_id res chain seq x y z
N MET A 1 2.41 14.91 25.16
CA MET A 1 1.55 13.76 24.82
C MET A 1 0.26 13.89 25.61
N ARG A 2 -0.89 13.76 24.96
CA ARG A 2 -2.21 13.83 25.59
C ARG A 2 -2.76 12.41 25.74
N GLN A 3 -2.99 11.96 26.96
CA GLN A 3 -3.57 10.62 27.19
C GLN A 3 -5.02 10.59 26.73
N LEU A 4 -5.36 9.68 25.83
CA LEU A 4 -6.73 9.44 25.36
C LEU A 4 -7.39 8.28 26.11
N PHE A 5 -6.61 7.25 26.40
CA PHE A 5 -7.10 6.02 27.00
C PHE A 5 -6.10 5.47 28.01
N SER A 6 -6.59 4.90 29.10
CA SER A 6 -5.77 4.17 30.07
C SER A 6 -6.62 3.11 30.75
N GLN A 7 -6.16 1.86 30.70
CA GLN A 7 -6.81 0.74 31.36
C GLN A 7 -5.78 -0.10 32.10
N LYS A 8 -6.00 -0.28 33.40
CA LYS A 8 -5.34 -1.32 34.19
C LYS A 8 -6.11 -2.62 33.97
N LEU A 9 -5.42 -3.62 33.43
CA LEU A 9 -6.01 -4.93 33.13
C LEU A 9 -5.68 -5.94 34.22
N ASP A 10 -4.43 -5.97 34.68
CA ASP A 10 -3.90 -6.98 35.60
C ASP A 10 -4.34 -8.41 35.26
N ARG A 11 -4.40 -8.73 33.96
CA ARG A 11 -4.98 -9.95 33.41
C ARG A 11 -3.90 -10.94 33.02
N ILE A 12 -4.04 -12.19 33.47
CA ILE A 12 -3.28 -13.32 32.95
C ILE A 12 -3.95 -13.78 31.65
N ILE A 13 -3.20 -13.81 30.56
CA ILE A 13 -3.70 -14.27 29.25
C ILE A 13 -3.58 -15.80 29.23
N LYS A 14 -4.71 -16.50 29.11
CA LYS A 14 -4.75 -17.97 29.06
C LYS A 14 -5.02 -18.49 27.65
N GLU A 15 -5.73 -17.68 26.88
CA GLU A 15 -5.99 -17.84 25.47
C GLU A 15 -4.73 -17.64 24.64
N LYS A 16 -4.62 -18.37 23.52
CA LYS A 16 -3.51 -18.21 22.57
C LYS A 16 -3.48 -16.80 21.97
N GLU A 17 -4.65 -16.21 21.80
CA GLU A 17 -4.84 -14.90 21.20
C GLU A 17 -5.86 -14.10 22.03
N PHE A 18 -5.48 -12.89 22.41
CA PHE A 18 -6.33 -11.94 23.13
C PHE A 18 -6.46 -10.65 22.31
N PRO A 19 -7.63 -10.38 21.70
CA PRO A 19 -7.87 -9.15 20.95
C PRO A 19 -8.30 -8.01 21.88
N PHE A 20 -7.84 -6.80 21.57
CA PHE A 20 -8.19 -5.56 22.27
C PHE A 20 -8.42 -4.43 21.27
N ASN A 21 -9.69 -4.03 21.10
CA ASN A 21 -10.06 -2.95 20.20
C ASN A 21 -9.99 -1.59 20.89
N PHE A 22 -9.60 -0.56 20.15
CA PHE A 22 -9.70 0.83 20.57
C PHE A 22 -10.07 1.73 19.40
N GLN A 23 -10.70 2.86 19.70
CA GLN A 23 -11.14 3.82 18.70
C GLN A 23 -10.29 5.08 18.72
N ILE A 24 -10.00 5.61 17.55
CA ILE A 24 -9.25 6.84 17.33
C ILE A 24 -10.10 7.83 16.53
N ASP A 25 -10.29 9.03 17.08
CA ASP A 25 -11.20 10.03 16.50
C ASP A 25 -10.57 10.85 15.37
N LYS A 26 -9.23 10.90 15.30
CA LYS A 26 -8.49 11.73 14.33
C LYS A 26 -7.26 10.99 13.81
N THR A 27 -7.00 11.08 12.51
CA THR A 27 -5.73 10.61 11.95
C THR A 27 -4.56 11.42 12.54
N GLY A 28 -3.49 10.75 12.98
CA GLY A 28 -2.39 11.42 13.67
C GLY A 28 -1.30 10.47 14.15
N ILE A 29 -0.36 10.98 14.94
CA ILE A 29 0.66 10.16 15.62
C ILE A 29 0.19 9.85 17.04
N TYR A 30 0.34 8.59 17.41
CA TYR A 30 -0.08 8.04 18.68
C TYR A 30 1.09 7.35 19.37
N GLY A 31 1.07 7.42 20.70
CA GLY A 31 1.87 6.58 21.59
C GLY A 31 0.98 5.47 22.16
N ILE A 32 1.33 4.21 21.99
CA ILE A 32 0.66 3.08 22.65
C ILE A 32 1.65 2.48 23.64
N GLU A 33 1.38 2.65 24.93
CA GLU A 33 2.19 2.10 26.02
C GLU A 33 1.55 0.82 26.55
N ILE A 34 2.31 -0.26 26.58
CA ILE A 34 1.88 -1.55 27.10
C ILE A 34 2.87 -2.00 28.16
N THR A 35 2.37 -2.32 29.34
CA THR A 35 3.18 -2.92 30.42
C THR A 35 2.71 -4.34 30.69
N ALA A 36 3.62 -5.30 30.61
CA ALA A 36 3.34 -6.71 30.87
C ALA A 36 4.53 -7.39 31.57
N SER A 37 4.30 -8.59 32.10
CA SER A 37 5.30 -9.45 32.73
C SER A 37 5.13 -10.90 32.29
N SER A 38 6.24 -11.61 32.22
CA SER A 38 6.29 -13.01 31.80
C SER A 38 7.32 -13.76 32.65
N LYS A 39 6.99 -14.99 33.07
CA LYS A 39 7.88 -15.80 33.94
C LYS A 39 8.85 -16.63 33.14
N SER A 40 10.05 -16.79 33.68
CA SER A 40 11.04 -17.71 33.10
C SER A 40 10.65 -19.16 33.30
N TRP A 41 11.23 -20.04 32.49
CA TRP A 41 11.00 -21.48 32.63
C TRP A 41 11.39 -21.99 34.03
N TRP A 42 12.44 -21.42 34.65
CA TRP A 42 12.86 -21.73 36.02
C TRP A 42 11.76 -21.42 37.05
N GLN A 43 11.09 -20.28 36.92
CA GLN A 43 10.00 -19.89 37.80
C GLN A 43 8.75 -20.76 37.61
N ASN A 44 8.55 -21.28 36.39
CA ASN A 44 7.48 -22.23 36.09
C ASN A 44 7.79 -23.65 36.60
N LEU A 45 9.07 -24.06 36.57
CA LEU A 45 9.55 -25.35 37.07
C LEU A 45 9.33 -25.50 38.59
N ILE A 46 9.68 -24.47 39.37
CA ILE A 46 9.51 -24.47 40.84
C ILE A 46 8.04 -24.69 41.24
N LYS A 47 7.09 -24.37 40.36
CA LYS A 47 5.65 -24.53 40.60
C LYS A 47 5.06 -25.80 40.01
N LEU A 48 5.88 -26.73 39.51
CA LEU A 48 5.46 -28.00 38.87
C LEU A 48 4.43 -27.79 37.72
N ARG A 49 4.42 -26.62 37.06
CA ARG A 49 3.37 -26.27 36.09
C ARG A 49 3.65 -26.71 34.65
N SER A 50 4.91 -26.79 34.25
CA SER A 50 5.36 -27.24 32.93
C SER A 50 6.88 -27.37 32.93
N PHE A 51 7.41 -28.53 32.53
CA PHE A 51 8.86 -28.70 32.35
C PHE A 51 9.31 -27.94 31.08
N PHE A 52 10.29 -27.04 31.23
CA PHE A 52 10.99 -26.31 30.15
C PHE A 52 10.20 -25.31 29.29
N LYS A 53 9.12 -24.70 29.80
CA LYS A 53 8.41 -23.63 29.08
C LYS A 53 8.37 -22.33 29.89
N ASP A 54 8.90 -21.26 29.33
CA ASP A 54 8.69 -19.89 29.78
C ASP A 54 7.34 -19.36 29.34
N ASP A 55 6.86 -18.31 30.01
CA ASP A 55 5.74 -17.52 29.50
C ASP A 55 6.29 -16.51 28.51
N ASP A 56 5.64 -16.33 27.36
CA ASP A 56 6.00 -15.29 26.39
C ASP A 56 4.76 -14.56 25.88
N LEU A 57 4.90 -13.28 25.56
CA LEU A 57 3.85 -12.48 24.93
C LEU A 57 4.42 -11.69 23.76
N ILE A 58 3.70 -11.65 22.65
CA ILE A 58 3.97 -10.73 21.54
C ILE A 58 2.72 -9.91 21.22
N LEU A 59 2.93 -8.78 20.56
CA LEU A 59 1.89 -7.85 20.15
C LEU A 59 1.86 -7.72 18.62
N LYS A 60 0.66 -7.65 18.07
CA LYS A 60 0.38 -7.08 16.75
C LYS A 60 -0.49 -5.83 16.90
N ILE A 61 -0.29 -4.86 16.02
CA ILE A 61 -1.13 -3.66 15.91
C ILE A 61 -1.72 -3.66 14.51
N ASP A 62 -3.03 -3.84 14.42
CA ASP A 62 -3.74 -4.18 13.19
C ASP A 62 -3.07 -5.39 12.51
N ASN A 63 -2.56 -5.22 11.28
CA ASN A 63 -1.85 -6.25 10.53
C ASN A 63 -0.31 -6.16 10.66
N LEU A 64 0.21 -5.29 11.53
CA LEU A 64 1.64 -5.06 11.69
C LEU A 64 2.25 -6.03 12.71
N GLU A 65 3.35 -6.66 12.31
CA GLU A 65 4.19 -7.52 13.15
C GLU A 65 5.56 -6.87 13.37
N PHE A 66 6.21 -7.20 14.48
CA PHE A 66 7.49 -6.62 14.89
C PHE A 66 8.54 -7.72 15.07
N PRO A 67 9.09 -8.30 13.99
CA PRO A 67 10.08 -9.36 14.09
C PRO A 67 11.43 -8.84 14.57
N LYS A 68 12.26 -9.75 15.08
CA LYS A 68 13.64 -9.48 15.45
C LYS A 68 14.44 -8.92 14.28
N LYS A 69 15.16 -7.82 14.48
CA LYS A 69 15.90 -7.18 13.40
C LYS A 69 17.17 -7.96 13.03
N GLY A 70 17.36 -8.22 11.73
CA GLY A 70 18.59 -8.81 11.19
C GLY A 70 18.64 -10.34 11.09
N LEU A 71 17.53 -11.05 11.36
CA LEU A 71 17.43 -12.50 11.13
C LEU A 71 16.68 -12.83 9.83
N LYS A 72 17.09 -13.91 9.15
CA LYS A 72 16.40 -14.45 7.95
C LYS A 72 15.06 -15.12 8.26
N GLN A 73 14.89 -15.64 9.48
CA GLN A 73 13.67 -16.33 9.92
C GLN A 73 12.81 -15.40 10.78
N ARG A 74 11.48 -15.46 10.60
CA ARG A 74 10.50 -14.69 11.39
C ARG A 74 10.40 -15.26 12.81
N ARG A 75 11.25 -14.81 13.73
CA ARG A 75 11.18 -15.14 15.15
C ARG A 75 10.50 -14.01 15.91
N LEU A 76 9.21 -14.15 16.17
CA LEU A 76 8.40 -13.11 16.82
C LEU A 76 8.61 -13.07 18.34
N PHE A 77 8.68 -14.22 19.01
CA PHE A 77 8.90 -14.32 20.46
C PHE A 77 10.33 -13.97 20.90
N ASP A 78 11.28 -13.93 19.96
CA ASP A 78 12.67 -13.47 20.19
C ASP A 78 12.88 -11.98 19.84
N SER A 79 11.81 -11.27 19.46
CA SER A 79 11.88 -9.88 19.02
C SER A 79 12.15 -8.92 20.18
N GLU A 80 12.62 -7.72 19.85
CA GLU A 80 12.88 -6.66 20.83
C GLU A 80 11.57 -6.21 21.53
N VAL A 81 10.40 -6.42 20.91
CA VAL A 81 9.08 -6.10 21.50
C VAL A 81 8.45 -7.26 22.26
N ALA A 82 9.05 -8.46 22.23
CA ALA A 82 8.49 -9.60 22.95
C ALA A 82 8.64 -9.39 24.47
N PHE A 83 7.65 -9.85 25.23
CA PHE A 83 7.77 -10.01 26.68
C PHE A 83 8.25 -11.43 26.95
N ASN A 84 9.53 -11.68 26.69
CA ASN A 84 10.11 -13.01 26.83
C ASN A 84 10.36 -13.37 28.30
N GLY A 85 9.84 -14.50 28.76
CA GLY A 85 9.87 -14.89 30.16
C GLY A 85 11.28 -15.10 30.72
N ASN A 86 12.21 -15.62 29.92
CA ASN A 86 13.60 -15.79 30.33
C ASN A 86 14.33 -14.46 30.49
N ASN A 87 14.00 -13.48 29.66
CA ASN A 87 14.54 -12.12 29.79
C ASN A 87 13.91 -11.34 30.94
N LEU A 88 12.61 -11.54 31.21
CA LEU A 88 11.85 -10.74 32.18
C LEU A 88 11.82 -11.31 33.59
N GLN A 89 11.91 -12.62 33.75
CA GLN A 89 11.95 -13.30 35.05
C GLN A 89 10.79 -12.88 35.96
N GLY A 90 9.59 -12.72 35.40
CA GLY A 90 8.37 -12.34 36.09
C GLY A 90 8.26 -10.86 36.45
N LYS A 91 9.24 -10.03 36.06
CA LYS A 91 9.22 -8.57 36.26
C LYS A 91 8.53 -7.85 35.12
N LYS A 92 8.15 -6.60 35.38
CA LYS A 92 7.49 -5.75 34.38
C LYS A 92 8.48 -5.24 33.33
N LYS A 93 8.03 -5.23 32.08
CA LYS A 93 8.59 -4.51 30.94
C LYS A 93 7.52 -3.57 30.39
N THR A 94 7.94 -2.43 29.87
CA THR A 94 7.08 -1.46 29.19
C THR A 94 7.54 -1.31 27.75
N ASP A 95 6.61 -1.41 26.80
CA ASP A 95 6.84 -1.13 25.38
C ASP A 95 6.00 0.08 24.95
N LEU A 96 6.65 1.08 24.36
CA LEU A 96 6.01 2.28 23.82
C LEU A 96 6.10 2.28 22.29
N PHE A 97 4.97 2.15 21.62
CA PHE A 97 4.86 2.26 20.17
C PHE A 97 4.51 3.69 19.76
N LEU A 98 5.40 4.34 19.04
CA LEU A 98 5.17 5.61 18.35
C LEU A 98 4.76 5.28 16.90
N ILE A 99 3.49 5.50 16.56
CA ILE A 99 2.91 5.04 15.29
C ILE A 99 1.92 6.06 14.74
N LYS A 100 1.83 6.17 13.41
CA LYS A 100 0.78 6.93 12.74
C LYS A 100 -0.46 6.05 12.56
N LEU A 101 -1.60 6.48 13.10
CA LEU A 101 -2.89 5.79 12.97
C LEU A 101 -3.90 6.66 12.23
N ASN A 102 -4.79 6.01 11.49
CA ASN A 102 -5.92 6.68 10.84
C ASN A 102 -7.08 6.86 11.82
N LYS A 103 -8.04 7.72 11.51
CA LYS A 103 -9.32 7.74 12.22
C LYS A 103 -10.02 6.39 12.01
N GLY A 104 -10.51 5.77 13.08
CA GLY A 104 -11.24 4.50 13.00
C GLY A 104 -11.03 3.60 14.21
N THR A 105 -11.49 2.35 14.08
CA THR A 105 -11.24 1.29 15.06
C THR A 105 -9.94 0.57 14.70
N HIS A 106 -9.11 0.36 15.70
CA HIS A 106 -7.84 -0.35 15.61
C HIS A 106 -7.83 -1.54 16.56
N LEU A 107 -7.03 -2.55 16.22
CA LEU A 107 -6.95 -3.80 16.96
C LEU A 107 -5.53 -4.02 17.49
N LEU A 108 -5.41 -4.22 18.79
CA LEU A 108 -4.23 -4.82 19.40
C LEU A 108 -4.48 -6.32 19.54
N THR A 109 -3.64 -7.14 18.93
CA THR A 109 -3.71 -8.60 19.08
C THR A 109 -2.52 -9.08 19.89
N PHE A 110 -2.80 -9.63 21.06
CA PHE A 110 -1.80 -10.23 21.93
C PHE A 110 -1.74 -11.73 21.69
N LEU A 111 -0.56 -12.25 21.33
CA LEU A 111 -0.36 -13.69 21.18
C LEU A 111 0.50 -14.20 22.33
N ALA A 112 -0.04 -15.13 23.10
CA ALA A 112 0.60 -15.67 24.28
C ALA A 112 1.16 -17.08 24.01
N ASP A 113 2.37 -17.34 24.52
CA ASP A 113 2.82 -18.68 24.85
C ASP A 113 2.76 -18.83 26.39
N GLN A 114 2.08 -19.88 26.85
CA GLN A 114 1.74 -20.11 28.26
C GLN A 114 0.86 -19.02 28.89
N LYS A 115 1.30 -18.37 29.98
CA LYS A 115 0.45 -17.54 30.86
C LYS A 115 1.06 -16.18 31.25
N PRO A 116 1.50 -15.36 30.28
CA PRO A 116 1.98 -14.01 30.55
C PRO A 116 0.86 -13.13 31.15
N LYS A 117 1.25 -12.06 31.83
CA LYS A 117 0.33 -11.12 32.48
C LYS A 117 0.45 -9.72 31.88
N ILE A 118 -0.66 -9.19 31.36
CA ILE A 118 -0.76 -7.78 30.94
C ILE A 118 -1.20 -6.96 32.15
N HIS A 119 -0.43 -5.92 32.49
CA HIS A 119 -0.75 -5.02 33.60
C HIS A 119 -1.58 -3.83 33.13
N SER A 120 -1.15 -3.15 32.07
CA SER A 120 -1.82 -1.94 31.59
C SER A 120 -1.63 -1.71 30.10
N ILE A 121 -2.61 -1.01 29.52
CA ILE A 121 -2.57 -0.44 28.17
C ILE A 121 -2.94 1.04 28.29
N ARG A 122 -2.12 1.91 27.71
CA ARG A 122 -2.36 3.36 27.67
C ARG A 122 -2.15 3.87 26.25
N ILE A 123 -3.00 4.78 25.80
CA ILE A 123 -2.95 5.35 24.45
C ILE A 123 -2.91 6.86 24.57
N TYR A 124 -1.93 7.46 23.91
CA TYR A 124 -1.67 8.88 23.88
C TYR A 124 -1.80 9.41 22.46
N GLN A 125 -2.43 10.56 22.28
CA GLN A 125 -2.26 11.36 21.10
C GLN A 125 -1.02 12.24 21.24
N ILE A 126 -0.22 12.30 20.19
CA ILE A 126 0.92 13.19 20.11
C ILE A 126 0.46 14.40 19.31
N ASP A 127 0.24 15.50 20.01
CA ASP A 127 -0.14 16.76 19.38
C ASP A 127 1.14 17.47 18.90
N LYS A 128 1.05 18.12 17.73
CA LYS A 128 2.10 19.02 17.26
C LYS A 128 2.19 20.16 18.26
N SER A 129 3.27 20.25 19.03
CA SER A 129 3.41 21.34 19.98
C SER A 129 3.50 22.66 19.21
N GLU A 130 2.50 23.52 19.35
CA GLU A 130 2.45 24.85 18.70
C GLU A 130 3.62 25.77 19.10
N LYS A 131 4.35 25.43 20.17
CA LYS A 131 5.43 26.24 20.76
C LYS A 131 6.86 25.77 20.45
N GLY A 132 7.04 24.88 19.49
CA GLY A 132 8.38 24.61 18.96
C GLY A 132 8.75 25.74 17.99
N GLU A 133 9.49 26.74 18.47
CA GLU A 133 10.03 27.81 17.63
C GLU A 133 10.56 27.23 16.32
N ASN A 134 10.02 27.73 15.22
CA ASN A 134 10.39 27.35 13.87
C ASN A 134 11.87 27.66 13.65
N LEU A 135 12.76 26.70 13.93
CA LEU A 135 14.07 26.68 13.32
C LEU A 135 13.82 26.41 11.83
N ILE A 136 13.90 27.48 11.05
CA ILE A 136 13.86 27.52 9.60
C ILE A 136 15.09 26.77 9.08
N PHE A 137 15.06 25.44 9.13
CA PHE A 137 15.90 24.63 8.26
C PHE A 137 15.14 24.49 6.95
N GLN A 138 15.55 25.29 5.98
CA GLN A 138 15.19 25.17 4.57
C GLN A 138 15.58 23.78 4.06
N HIS A 139 14.75 22.76 4.31
CA HIS A 139 14.40 21.67 3.40
C HIS A 139 13.63 20.54 4.12
N SER A 140 12.32 20.75 4.26
CA SER A 140 11.27 19.75 4.01
C SER A 140 11.07 18.51 4.91
N GLN A 141 11.67 18.40 6.10
CA GLN A 141 11.34 17.29 7.02
C GLN A 141 10.80 17.81 8.36
N GLU A 142 9.51 17.59 8.61
CA GLU A 142 8.88 17.92 9.90
C GLU A 142 9.48 17.02 10.99
N CYS A 143 10.13 17.63 11.98
CA CYS A 143 10.68 16.96 13.16
C CYS A 143 9.79 17.25 14.37
N TRP A 144 9.34 16.21 15.07
CA TRP A 144 8.53 16.34 16.27
C TRP A 144 9.33 15.84 17.46
N ASN A 145 9.40 16.63 18.53
CA ASN A 145 10.11 16.26 19.76
C ASN A 145 9.12 15.73 20.80
N ILE A 146 9.32 14.49 21.23
CA ILE A 146 8.48 13.80 22.21
C ILE A 146 9.25 13.67 23.52
N ASN A 147 8.71 14.22 24.60
CA ASN A 147 9.20 13.98 25.96
C ASN A 147 8.41 12.82 26.56
N TYR A 148 9.10 11.80 27.06
CA TYR A 148 8.48 10.59 27.60
C TYR A 148 9.18 10.10 28.87
N LEU A 149 8.38 9.56 29.79
CA LEU A 149 8.79 8.70 30.89
C LEU A 149 7.69 7.64 31.06
N PRO A 150 8.04 6.36 31.31
CA PRO A 150 7.04 5.33 31.58
C PRO A 150 6.17 5.71 32.77
N GLN A 151 4.85 5.58 32.64
CA GLN A 151 3.93 5.86 33.75
C GLN A 151 3.82 4.68 34.72
N ASP A 152 3.88 3.46 34.18
CA ASP A 152 3.98 2.24 34.97
C ASP A 152 5.43 1.75 35.02
N ASN A 153 5.81 1.05 36.10
CA ASN A 153 7.15 0.48 36.28
C ASN A 153 8.28 1.54 36.24
N HIS A 154 7.98 2.71 36.81
CA HIS A 154 8.91 3.79 37.09
C HIS A 154 8.64 4.33 38.51
N PRO A 155 9.52 4.09 39.49
CA PRO A 155 10.84 3.48 39.37
C PRO A 155 10.79 1.99 39.02
N LEU A 156 11.91 1.51 38.47
CA LEU A 156 12.11 0.14 38.02
C LEU A 156 12.10 -0.87 39.19
N GLU A 157 11.50 -2.04 38.98
CA GLU A 157 11.64 -3.19 39.90
C GLU A 157 13.08 -3.74 39.91
N ASP A 158 13.68 -3.84 41.10
CA ASP A 158 15.05 -4.34 41.31
C ASP A 158 15.21 -5.79 40.83
N GLU A 159 16.03 -6.00 39.80
CA GLU A 159 16.37 -7.32 39.28
C GLU A 159 17.61 -7.27 38.37
N ASN A 160 18.27 -8.40 38.17
CA ASN A 160 19.50 -8.45 37.37
C ASN A 160 19.25 -8.55 35.85
N ARG A 161 20.01 -7.75 35.09
CA ARG A 161 20.24 -7.82 33.62
C ARG A 161 19.03 -8.16 32.74
N ARG A 162 17.95 -7.39 32.86
CA ARG A 162 16.72 -7.62 32.09
C ARG A 162 16.36 -6.46 31.18
N GLN A 163 15.52 -6.75 30.20
CA GLN A 163 14.87 -5.71 29.41
C GLN A 163 13.85 -4.97 30.29
N TRP A 164 13.82 -3.64 30.18
CA TRP A 164 12.92 -2.81 30.96
C TRP A 164 11.98 -1.98 30.09
N LEU A 165 12.54 -1.15 29.21
CA LEU A 165 11.78 -0.26 28.35
C LEU A 165 12.22 -0.45 26.90
N THR A 166 11.25 -0.62 26.01
CA THR A 166 11.49 -0.54 24.56
C THR A 166 10.65 0.58 23.98
N ILE A 167 11.26 1.41 23.16
CA ILE A 167 10.56 2.41 22.37
C ILE A 167 10.67 2.01 20.90
N ILE A 168 9.50 1.89 20.26
CA ILE A 168 9.34 1.39 18.91
C ILE A 168 8.81 2.53 18.05
N LEU A 169 9.55 2.93 17.04
CA LEU A 169 9.07 3.87 16.03
C LEU A 169 8.57 3.04 14.85
N VAL A 170 7.31 3.21 14.45
CA VAL A 170 6.67 2.43 13.38
C VAL A 170 6.43 3.32 12.16
N ASN A 171 7.24 3.14 11.13
CA ASN A 171 7.25 3.99 9.93
C ASN A 171 7.49 5.48 10.25
N LEU A 172 8.29 5.75 11.29
CA LEU A 172 8.72 7.09 11.70
C LEU A 172 10.26 7.10 11.72
N GLY A 173 10.86 8.21 11.27
CA GLY A 173 12.31 8.38 11.32
C GLY A 173 12.78 8.73 12.73
N LEU A 174 14.00 8.34 13.10
CA LEU A 174 14.62 8.73 14.36
C LEU A 174 15.68 9.81 14.10
N LYS A 175 15.34 11.07 14.35
CA LYS A 175 16.21 12.23 14.10
C LYS A 175 17.24 12.42 15.19
N ASN A 176 16.79 12.52 16.43
CA ASN A 176 17.65 12.66 17.59
C ASN A 176 17.11 11.85 18.77
N LEU A 177 17.99 11.53 19.71
CA LEU A 177 17.64 10.84 20.95
C LEU A 177 18.45 11.46 22.09
N LYS A 178 17.75 11.84 23.16
CA LYS A 178 18.34 12.28 24.42
C LYS A 178 17.77 11.46 25.57
N ILE A 179 18.65 10.85 26.37
CA ILE A 179 18.28 10.11 27.56
C ILE A 179 19.14 10.59 28.71
N LYS A 180 18.51 11.03 29.80
CA LYS A 180 19.18 11.41 31.04
C LYS A 180 18.85 10.39 32.11
N ALA A 181 19.87 9.76 32.68
CA ALA A 181 19.69 8.73 33.70
C ALA A 181 20.79 8.78 34.76
N SER A 182 20.54 8.17 35.91
CA SER A 182 21.48 7.98 37.00
C SER A 182 21.56 6.51 37.41
N ALA A 183 22.72 6.11 37.91
CA ALA A 183 23.03 4.73 38.24
C ALA A 183 23.89 4.70 39.52
N LYS A 184 23.46 3.94 40.53
CA LYS A 184 24.09 3.89 41.86
C LYS A 184 25.07 2.73 41.96
N GLN A 185 26.18 2.95 42.65
CA GLN A 185 27.13 1.88 42.96
C GLN A 185 26.51 0.91 43.97
N GLY A 186 26.73 -0.38 43.76
CA GLY A 186 26.33 -1.42 44.71
C GLY A 186 27.11 -1.27 46.03
N LYS A 187 26.40 -1.28 47.16
CA LYS A 187 27.05 -1.29 48.48
C LYS A 187 27.47 -2.73 48.81
N SER A 188 28.74 -2.92 49.16
CA SER A 188 29.21 -4.17 49.79
C SER A 188 29.06 -4.06 51.30
N PHE A 189 28.42 -5.04 51.93
CA PHE A 189 28.39 -5.15 53.40
C PHE A 189 28.84 -6.55 53.83
N LEU A 190 29.93 -6.60 54.60
CA LEU A 190 30.66 -7.78 55.13
C LEU A 190 30.90 -8.93 54.12
N PHE A 191 29.86 -9.67 53.73
CA PHE A 191 29.92 -10.85 52.86
C PHE A 191 29.02 -10.77 51.61
N PHE A 192 28.17 -9.74 51.47
CA PHE A 192 27.28 -9.57 50.32
C PHE A 192 27.75 -8.40 49.45
N LYS A 193 28.34 -8.72 48.29
CA LYS A 193 28.56 -7.73 47.22
C LYS A 193 27.25 -7.56 46.46
N ARG A 194 26.58 -6.42 46.65
CA ARG A 194 25.45 -6.05 45.80
C ARG A 194 25.98 -5.57 44.45
N ASP A 195 25.36 -6.02 43.38
CA ASP A 195 25.69 -5.56 42.03
C ASP A 195 25.42 -4.06 41.87
N ASP A 196 26.14 -3.44 40.94
CA ASP A 196 25.97 -2.05 40.55
C ASP A 196 24.62 -1.86 39.84
N ALA A 197 23.96 -0.71 40.03
CA ALA A 197 22.78 -0.37 39.23
C ALA A 197 23.24 0.19 37.90
N ASP A 198 23.09 -0.58 36.83
CA ASP A 198 23.59 -0.26 35.50
C ASP A 198 22.44 -0.15 34.48
N LEU A 199 22.59 0.72 33.48
CA LEU A 199 21.66 0.86 32.36
C LEU A 199 22.39 0.76 31.02
N LYS A 200 21.90 -0.13 30.16
CA LYS A 200 22.41 -0.40 28.82
C LYS A 200 21.44 0.14 27.79
N LEU A 201 21.98 0.85 26.79
CA LEU A 201 21.24 1.38 25.65
C LEU A 201 21.57 0.60 24.38
N ILE A 202 20.53 0.15 23.69
CA ILE A 202 20.63 -0.52 22.38
C ILE A 202 19.76 0.26 21.40
N ILE A 203 20.31 0.60 20.23
CA ILE A 203 19.57 1.25 19.15
C ILE A 203 19.72 0.37 17.91
N ASN A 204 18.62 -0.21 17.42
CA ASN A 204 18.63 -1.10 16.25
C ASN A 204 19.72 -2.21 16.33
N ASN A 205 19.76 -2.94 17.44
CA ASN A 205 20.74 -4.00 17.72
C ASN A 205 22.20 -3.52 17.85
N GLN A 206 22.44 -2.20 17.90
CA GLN A 206 23.74 -1.62 18.19
C GLN A 206 23.81 -1.12 19.63
N ILE A 207 24.64 -1.79 20.44
CA ILE A 207 24.91 -1.41 21.82
C ILE A 207 25.71 -0.10 21.85
N GLN A 208 25.20 0.91 22.56
CA GLN A 208 25.92 2.15 22.81
C GLN A 208 26.90 1.94 23.96
N LYS A 209 28.20 1.91 23.64
CA LYS A 209 29.27 1.57 24.59
C LYS A 209 29.59 2.71 25.53
N ASN A 210 29.95 2.38 26.76
CA ASN A 210 30.54 3.32 27.72
C ASN A 210 32.04 3.46 27.46
N GLN A 211 32.53 4.69 27.34
CA GLN A 211 33.95 4.98 27.12
C GLN A 211 34.69 5.34 28.41
N GLU A 212 34.00 5.40 29.55
CA GLU A 212 34.63 5.74 30.82
C GLU A 212 35.55 4.60 31.32
N PRO A 213 36.75 4.93 31.84
CA PRO A 213 37.62 3.94 32.47
C PRO A 213 36.91 3.22 33.63
N LYS A 214 37.20 1.93 33.81
CA LYS A 214 36.62 1.05 34.87
C LYS A 214 35.09 0.87 34.80
N SER A 215 34.44 1.31 33.71
CA SER A 215 33.03 1.02 33.44
C SER A 215 32.84 -0.38 32.87
N HIS A 216 31.63 -0.92 33.02
CA HIS A 216 31.22 -2.07 32.24
C HIS A 216 30.92 -1.61 30.80
N LYS A 217 31.75 -2.04 29.83
CA LYS A 217 31.77 -1.51 28.44
C LYS A 217 30.41 -1.44 27.73
N ASN A 218 29.50 -2.36 28.03
CA ASN A 218 28.18 -2.45 27.40
C ASN A 218 27.06 -1.74 28.20
N TRP A 219 27.39 -1.09 29.31
CA TRP A 219 26.46 -0.41 30.20
C TRP A 219 26.78 1.09 30.21
N TYR A 220 26.05 1.84 29.39
CA TYR A 220 26.30 3.26 29.14
C TYR A 220 26.26 4.10 30.42
N TRP A 221 25.28 3.81 31.29
CA TRP A 221 25.24 4.33 32.65
C TRP A 221 25.69 3.22 33.60
N CYS A 222 26.91 3.35 34.13
CA CYS A 222 27.50 2.35 35.01
C CYS A 222 27.52 2.87 36.45
N GLY A 223 26.91 2.15 37.38
CA GLY A 223 26.79 2.53 38.79
C GLY A 223 28.15 2.74 39.45
N ARG A 224 29.14 1.93 39.08
CA ARG A 224 30.53 2.04 39.56
C ARG A 224 31.18 3.38 39.25
N THR A 225 30.93 3.93 38.06
CA THR A 225 31.55 5.20 37.63
C THR A 225 30.70 6.41 37.99
N LEU A 226 29.37 6.27 37.91
CA LEU A 226 28.43 7.36 38.17
C LEU A 226 28.21 7.61 39.65
N LYS A 227 28.17 6.56 40.50
CA LYS A 227 27.93 6.67 41.96
C LYS A 227 26.67 7.48 42.29
N GLY A 228 25.62 7.34 41.49
CA GLY A 228 24.36 8.06 41.61
C GLY A 228 24.29 9.39 40.87
N ARG A 229 25.39 9.85 40.25
CA ARG A 229 25.37 11.06 39.40
C ARG A 229 24.62 10.80 38.10
N GLU A 230 24.03 11.86 37.56
CA GLU A 230 23.34 11.84 36.28
C GLU A 230 24.34 11.88 35.12
N LYS A 231 24.00 11.18 34.03
CA LYS A 231 24.72 11.24 32.75
C LYS A 231 23.70 11.30 31.62
N THR A 232 24.04 12.05 30.58
CA THR A 232 23.18 12.25 29.41
C THR A 232 23.79 11.53 28.20
N PHE A 233 22.98 10.70 27.55
CA PHE A 233 23.21 10.28 26.17
C PHE A 233 22.47 11.27 25.28
N GLU A 234 23.15 11.87 24.30
CA GLU A 234 22.53 12.77 23.32
C GLU A 234 23.20 12.55 21.97
N LYS A 235 22.42 12.25 20.94
CA LYS A 235 22.94 11.98 19.59
C LYS A 235 21.93 12.31 18.50
N GLU A 236 22.40 12.98 17.45
CA GLU A 236 21.71 13.02 16.17
C GLU A 236 21.95 11.70 15.42
N LEU A 237 20.87 11.03 15.08
CA LEU A 237 20.88 9.71 14.46
C LEU A 237 20.43 9.77 13.00
N ASN A 238 19.51 10.68 12.67
CA ASN A 238 19.00 10.92 11.31
C ASN A 238 18.59 9.64 10.56
N LEU A 239 18.02 8.66 11.27
CA LEU A 239 17.55 7.43 10.67
C LEU A 239 16.26 7.69 9.87
N PRO A 240 16.16 7.12 8.64
CA PRO A 240 14.99 7.31 7.80
C PRO A 240 13.78 6.54 8.34
N PRO A 241 12.53 6.95 8.04
CA PRO A 241 11.34 6.22 8.46
C PRO A 241 11.40 4.73 8.16
N SER A 242 11.24 3.95 9.22
CA SER A 242 11.27 2.49 9.23
C SER A 242 10.74 2.00 10.58
N ILE A 243 10.95 0.72 10.90
CA ILE A 243 10.85 0.22 12.27
C ILE A 243 12.20 0.44 12.96
N HIS A 244 12.18 1.23 14.03
CA HIS A 244 13.34 1.44 14.90
C HIS A 244 13.06 1.00 16.32
N TYR A 245 14.02 0.30 16.91
CA TYR A 245 13.99 -0.14 18.29
C TYR A 245 15.01 0.63 19.11
N ILE A 246 14.58 1.20 20.24
CA ILE A 246 15.41 1.80 21.26
C ILE A 246 15.14 1.01 22.55
N GLU A 247 16.11 0.22 22.99
CA GLU A 247 15.96 -0.63 24.16
C GLU A 247 16.80 -0.13 25.32
N LEU A 248 16.19 -0.11 26.51
CA LEU A 248 16.84 0.07 27.79
C LEU A 248 16.80 -1.24 28.56
N TRP A 249 17.99 -1.78 28.78
CA TRP A 249 18.22 -2.95 29.62
C TRP A 249 18.80 -2.48 30.94
N ALA A 250 18.30 -3.03 32.04
CA ALA A 250 18.68 -2.62 33.39
C ALA A 250 19.29 -3.77 34.17
N ASP A 251 20.31 -3.43 34.96
CA ASP A 251 20.83 -4.25 36.06
C ASP A 251 20.47 -3.52 37.36
N ARG A 252 19.78 -4.20 38.28
CA ARG A 252 19.21 -3.60 39.50
C ARG A 252 18.17 -2.53 39.20
N SER A 253 18.33 -1.33 39.77
CA SER A 253 17.32 -0.25 39.76
C SER A 253 17.92 1.12 39.35
N PRO A 254 18.50 1.28 38.15
CA PRO A 254 18.85 2.61 37.62
C PRO A 254 17.61 3.50 37.47
N GLU A 255 17.83 4.82 37.45
CA GLU A 255 16.76 5.82 37.39
C GLU A 255 16.87 6.67 36.13
N VAL A 256 15.86 6.63 35.27
CA VAL A 256 15.76 7.51 34.10
C VAL A 256 15.00 8.77 34.48
N ARG A 257 15.60 9.92 34.24
CA ARG A 257 15.04 11.25 34.55
C ARG A 257 14.35 11.87 33.36
N GLU A 258 14.80 11.56 32.16
CA GLU A 258 14.30 12.19 30.93
C GLU A 258 14.56 11.28 29.73
N ILE A 259 13.55 11.17 28.85
CA ILE A 259 13.71 10.66 27.50
C ILE A 259 13.10 11.69 26.54
N LYS A 260 13.91 12.22 25.63
CA LYS A 260 13.45 13.05 24.51
C LYS A 260 13.76 12.37 23.20
N ILE A 261 12.77 12.32 22.31
CA ILE A 261 12.85 11.61 21.03
C ILE A 261 12.43 12.56 19.94
N GLY A 262 13.36 12.91 19.06
CA GLY A 262 13.07 13.63 17.82
C GLY A 262 12.66 12.64 16.76
N ILE A 263 11.39 12.65 16.36
CA ILE A 263 10.87 11.81 15.27
C ILE A 263 10.76 12.62 13.97
N GLY A 264 11.10 11.99 12.85
CA GLY A 264 10.90 12.53 11.52
C GLY A 264 9.67 11.91 10.88
N ILE A 265 8.73 12.75 10.45
CA ILE A 265 7.56 12.29 9.70
C ILE A 265 7.86 12.56 8.23
N GLU A 266 8.12 11.51 7.44
CA GLU A 266 8.01 11.69 6.00
C GLU A 266 6.53 11.99 5.70
N LYS A 267 6.26 13.04 4.91
CA LYS A 267 4.95 13.23 4.29
C LYS A 267 4.77 12.13 3.26
N SER A 268 4.49 10.92 3.73
CA SER A 268 4.39 9.74 2.90
C SER A 268 3.06 9.78 2.16
N SER A 269 3.11 10.12 0.87
CA SER A 269 2.49 9.20 -0.08
C SER A 269 3.37 7.94 -0.07
N PRO A 270 2.86 6.75 0.28
CA PRO A 270 3.67 5.54 0.32
C PRO A 270 4.22 5.29 -1.09
N CYS A 271 5.51 5.53 -1.30
CA CYS A 271 6.17 5.12 -2.52
C CYS A 271 6.32 3.60 -2.47
N PRO A 272 5.81 2.84 -3.45
CA PRO A 272 6.04 1.40 -3.50
C PRO A 272 7.54 1.14 -3.64
N ILE A 273 8.03 0.13 -2.91
CA ILE A 273 9.40 -0.37 -3.00
C ILE A 273 9.35 -1.62 -3.88
N PHE A 274 10.06 -1.59 -5.01
CA PHE A 274 10.17 -2.73 -5.91
C PHE A 274 11.19 -3.75 -5.40
N THR A 275 10.93 -5.02 -5.67
CA THR A 275 11.77 -6.18 -5.34
C THR A 275 12.19 -6.91 -6.62
N LEU A 276 13.08 -7.90 -6.50
CA LEU A 276 13.48 -8.76 -7.63
C LEU A 276 12.32 -9.55 -8.25
N LYS A 277 11.18 -9.68 -7.56
CA LYS A 277 9.99 -10.30 -8.15
C LYS A 277 9.24 -9.37 -9.10
N ASP A 278 9.46 -8.06 -8.98
CA ASP A 278 8.76 -7.04 -9.75
C ASP A 278 9.50 -6.67 -11.04
N ILE A 279 10.75 -7.13 -11.21
CA ILE A 279 11.52 -6.96 -12.44
C ILE A 279 11.35 -8.16 -13.36
N GLN A 280 10.99 -7.89 -14.61
CA GLN A 280 10.71 -8.87 -15.64
C GLN A 280 12.01 -9.54 -16.07
N GLY A 281 12.11 -10.86 -15.87
CA GLY A 281 13.22 -11.66 -16.38
C GLY A 281 13.18 -11.77 -17.91
N TYR A 282 14.31 -11.55 -18.57
CA TYR A 282 14.50 -11.74 -20.01
C TYR A 282 15.08 -13.13 -20.25
N THR A 283 14.37 -13.95 -21.02
CA THR A 283 14.75 -15.32 -21.37
C THR A 283 15.57 -15.42 -22.65
N PHE A 284 15.50 -14.42 -23.53
CA PHE A 284 16.35 -14.35 -24.73
C PHE A 284 17.82 -14.16 -24.33
N ARG A 285 18.74 -14.85 -25.01
CA ARG A 285 20.18 -14.83 -24.68
C ARG A 285 21.07 -14.28 -25.81
N GLY A 286 20.47 -13.49 -26.70
CA GLY A 286 21.13 -12.98 -27.89
C GLY A 286 21.30 -14.06 -28.97
N ILE A 287 21.86 -13.65 -30.12
CA ILE A 287 22.05 -14.52 -31.30
C ILE A 287 23.03 -15.67 -30.99
N ASN A 288 24.02 -15.41 -30.13
CA ASN A 288 25.05 -16.39 -29.76
C ASN A 288 24.74 -17.15 -28.45
N GLU A 289 23.53 -17.01 -27.91
CA GLU A 289 23.03 -17.64 -26.68
C GLU A 289 23.85 -17.39 -25.37
N ASN A 290 24.80 -16.45 -25.42
CA ASN A 290 25.76 -16.19 -24.35
C ASN A 290 25.55 -14.84 -23.63
N GLU A 291 24.48 -14.11 -23.96
CA GLU A 291 24.19 -12.81 -23.35
C GLU A 291 23.22 -12.98 -22.16
N ASP A 292 23.58 -12.44 -20.99
CA ASP A 292 22.70 -12.36 -19.82
C ASP A 292 22.10 -10.96 -19.71
N PHE A 293 20.87 -10.81 -20.19
CA PHE A 293 20.16 -9.53 -20.11
C PHE A 293 19.54 -9.22 -18.75
N ASN A 294 19.74 -10.07 -17.73
CA ASN A 294 19.28 -9.84 -16.35
C ASN A 294 20.44 -9.45 -15.40
N ARG A 295 21.67 -9.38 -15.91
CA ARG A 295 22.89 -9.16 -15.13
C ARG A 295 22.95 -7.88 -14.30
N PHE A 296 22.06 -6.92 -14.55
CA PHE A 296 21.97 -5.64 -13.84
C PHE A 296 20.62 -5.42 -13.13
N ASP A 297 19.80 -6.44 -12.97
CA ASP A 297 18.46 -6.31 -12.39
C ASP A 297 18.49 -5.74 -10.97
N ARG A 298 19.51 -6.13 -10.20
CA ARG A 298 19.71 -5.63 -8.83
C ARG A 298 20.10 -4.15 -8.83
N GLU A 299 21.04 -3.76 -9.68
CA GLU A 299 21.52 -2.39 -9.83
C GLU A 299 20.40 -1.45 -10.29
N ILE A 300 19.58 -1.92 -11.23
CA ILE A 300 18.37 -1.22 -11.69
C ILE A 300 17.40 -0.99 -10.52
N LEU A 301 17.08 -2.04 -9.76
CA LEU A 301 16.17 -1.93 -8.61
C LEU A 301 16.70 -0.99 -7.53
N GLU A 302 17.99 -1.10 -7.18
CA GLU A 302 18.62 -0.26 -6.18
C GLU A 302 18.59 1.23 -6.59
N ALA A 303 18.95 1.54 -7.84
CA ALA A 303 18.89 2.90 -8.38
C ALA A 303 17.46 3.45 -8.45
N VAL A 304 16.51 2.67 -8.98
CA VAL A 304 15.12 3.08 -9.14
C VAL A 304 14.45 3.29 -7.78
N ASN A 305 14.61 2.37 -6.83
CA ASN A 305 14.07 2.52 -5.48
C ASN A 305 14.66 3.73 -4.76
N PHE A 306 15.97 3.98 -4.92
CA PHE A 306 16.61 5.14 -4.32
C PHE A 306 15.99 6.45 -4.81
N TRP A 307 15.88 6.63 -6.12
CA TRP A 307 15.34 7.86 -6.69
C TRP A 307 13.83 8.00 -6.53
N ASN A 308 13.07 6.90 -6.63
CA ASN A 308 11.66 6.87 -6.27
C ASN A 308 11.45 7.38 -4.85
N LYS A 309 12.17 6.83 -3.87
CA LYS A 309 12.10 7.29 -2.48
C LYS A 309 12.44 8.79 -2.36
N PHE A 310 13.52 9.23 -3.02
CA PHE A 310 13.93 10.65 -3.00
C PHE A 310 12.83 11.57 -3.54
N PHE A 311 12.32 11.32 -4.75
CA PHE A 311 11.35 12.20 -5.39
C PHE A 311 9.94 12.11 -4.79
N PHE A 312 9.53 10.95 -4.28
CA PHE A 312 8.26 10.81 -3.57
C PHE A 312 8.23 11.52 -2.22
N SER A 313 9.40 11.77 -1.62
CA SER A 313 9.51 12.51 -0.37
C SER A 313 9.37 14.03 -0.54
N GLN A 314 9.33 14.53 -1.77
CA GLN A 314 9.31 15.97 -2.07
C GLN A 314 7.88 16.55 -2.07
N LYS A 315 7.77 17.89 -1.98
CA LYS A 315 6.48 18.61 -1.91
C LYS A 315 5.55 18.33 -3.09
N TYR A 316 6.10 18.07 -4.27
CA TYR A 316 5.38 17.77 -5.51
C TYR A 316 5.95 16.50 -6.14
N PRO A 317 5.55 15.30 -5.65
CA PRO A 317 6.06 14.04 -6.17
C PRO A 317 5.45 13.70 -7.54
N PRO A 318 6.05 12.81 -8.34
CA PRO A 318 5.40 12.30 -9.54
C PRO A 318 4.13 11.52 -9.16
N LYS A 319 3.15 11.49 -10.06
CA LYS A 319 1.87 10.77 -9.83
C LYS A 319 2.07 9.27 -9.64
N GLU A 320 3.04 8.70 -10.34
CA GLU A 320 3.37 7.28 -10.34
C GLU A 320 4.88 7.08 -10.18
N PRO A 321 5.31 6.03 -9.48
CA PRO A 321 6.72 5.67 -9.35
C PRO A 321 7.30 5.27 -10.71
N LEU A 322 8.60 5.48 -10.88
CA LEU A 322 9.32 4.96 -12.03
C LEU A 322 9.39 3.43 -11.91
N ASN A 323 8.90 2.73 -12.94
CA ASN A 323 8.94 1.27 -13.01
C ASN A 323 10.35 0.80 -13.41
N PRO A 324 11.00 -0.11 -12.64
CA PRO A 324 12.32 -0.63 -12.99
C PRO A 324 12.38 -1.33 -14.36
N ASN A 325 11.28 -1.92 -14.83
CA ASN A 325 11.21 -2.55 -16.15
C ASN A 325 11.34 -1.54 -17.30
N LEU A 326 10.92 -0.29 -17.09
CA LEU A 326 11.11 0.76 -18.10
C LEU A 326 12.59 1.11 -18.24
N VAL A 327 13.30 1.20 -17.10
CA VAL A 327 14.75 1.44 -17.08
C VAL A 327 15.51 0.27 -17.70
N LYS A 328 15.09 -0.97 -17.39
CA LYS A 328 15.63 -2.18 -18.02
C LYS A 328 15.46 -2.16 -19.54
N ALA A 329 14.29 -1.75 -20.03
CA ALA A 329 14.04 -1.60 -21.46
C ALA A 329 14.94 -0.53 -22.09
N MET A 330 15.14 0.63 -21.43
CA MET A 330 16.07 1.66 -21.90
C MET A 330 17.50 1.14 -22.01
N ILE A 331 18.02 0.46 -20.99
CA ILE A 331 19.37 -0.13 -21.00
C ILE A 331 19.52 -1.12 -22.15
N TYR A 332 18.49 -1.92 -22.44
CA TYR A 332 18.51 -2.83 -23.58
C TYR A 332 18.65 -2.07 -24.91
N VAL A 333 17.87 -1.01 -25.13
CA VAL A 333 17.94 -0.21 -26.37
C VAL A 333 19.27 0.53 -26.51
N GLU A 334 19.81 1.05 -25.41
CA GLU A 334 21.03 1.86 -25.41
C GLU A 334 22.31 1.04 -25.59
N SER A 335 22.39 -0.14 -24.98
CA SER A 335 23.66 -0.89 -24.89
C SER A 335 23.51 -2.40 -25.06
N ARG A 336 22.28 -2.91 -25.23
CA ARG A 336 21.99 -4.34 -25.13
C ARG A 336 22.54 -4.92 -23.82
N MET A 337 22.34 -4.22 -22.69
CA MET A 337 22.94 -4.56 -21.38
C MET A 337 24.48 -4.58 -21.39
N GLY A 338 25.09 -3.65 -22.11
CA GLY A 338 26.55 -3.53 -22.25
C GLY A 338 27.19 -4.53 -23.23
N TYR A 339 26.40 -5.35 -23.93
CA TYR A 339 26.93 -6.29 -24.93
C TYR A 339 27.14 -5.66 -26.32
N HIS A 340 26.50 -4.53 -26.61
CA HIS A 340 26.72 -3.82 -27.87
C HIS A 340 28.18 -3.37 -27.98
N LYS A 341 28.83 -3.70 -29.10
CA LYS A 341 30.20 -3.25 -29.42
C LYS A 341 30.09 -2.17 -30.49
N PRO A 342 30.04 -0.90 -30.11
CA PRO A 342 29.88 0.15 -31.09
C PRO A 342 31.19 0.29 -31.90
N PRO A 343 31.16 0.85 -33.12
CA PRO A 343 32.36 1.01 -33.93
C PRO A 343 33.43 1.86 -33.20
N PRO A 344 34.73 1.77 -33.54
CA PRO A 344 35.82 2.39 -32.77
C PRO A 344 35.73 3.92 -32.53
N ARG A 345 34.86 4.63 -33.27
CA ARG A 345 34.63 6.09 -33.14
C ARG A 345 33.47 6.45 -32.21
N TYR A 346 32.78 5.47 -31.66
CA TYR A 346 31.63 5.65 -30.79
C TYR A 346 32.01 5.32 -29.35
N TYR A 347 31.36 5.98 -28.40
CA TYR A 347 31.58 5.77 -26.98
C TYR A 347 31.22 4.33 -26.57
N PRO A 348 32.04 3.64 -25.76
CA PRO A 348 31.80 2.24 -25.41
C PRO A 348 30.50 2.06 -24.62
N SER A 349 29.79 0.96 -24.90
CA SER A 349 28.54 0.60 -24.21
C SER A 349 28.73 0.03 -22.80
N TYR A 350 29.97 -0.25 -22.40
CA TYR A 350 30.34 -0.71 -21.07
C TYR A 350 31.54 0.10 -20.55
N PRO A 351 31.51 0.60 -19.31
CA PRO A 351 30.50 0.37 -18.26
C PRO A 351 29.23 1.23 -18.40
N ASP A 352 29.14 2.10 -19.41
CA ASP A 352 28.04 3.05 -19.57
C ASP A 352 26.79 2.46 -20.24
N VAL A 353 26.13 1.55 -19.53
CA VAL A 353 25.04 0.73 -20.07
C VAL A 353 23.75 1.51 -20.41
N ILE A 354 23.57 2.75 -19.92
CA ILE A 354 22.44 3.62 -20.29
C ILE A 354 22.87 4.90 -21.04
N GLN A 355 24.10 4.91 -21.54
CA GLN A 355 24.68 5.92 -22.43
C GLN A 355 24.66 7.36 -21.88
N ILE A 356 24.75 7.49 -20.55
CA ILE A 356 24.75 8.79 -19.87
C ILE A 356 26.16 9.36 -19.66
N GLY A 357 27.19 8.51 -19.73
CA GLY A 357 28.61 8.82 -19.52
C GLY A 357 29.37 9.24 -20.78
N ASP A 358 28.77 9.15 -21.97
CA ASP A 358 29.36 9.65 -23.21
C ASP A 358 29.73 11.14 -23.08
N PRO A 359 31.01 11.54 -23.22
CA PRO A 359 31.47 12.92 -23.18
C PRO A 359 30.92 13.82 -24.29
N ARG A 360 30.13 13.28 -25.22
CA ARG A 360 29.39 14.05 -26.23
C ARG A 360 27.94 14.26 -25.81
N ASN A 361 27.46 13.54 -24.80
CA ASN A 361 26.10 13.65 -24.28
C ASN A 361 26.04 14.83 -23.30
N PRO A 362 25.26 15.89 -23.58
CA PRO A 362 25.12 17.05 -22.69
C PRO A 362 24.70 16.70 -21.27
N ALA A 363 24.08 15.53 -21.08
CA ALA A 363 23.66 15.03 -19.79
C ALA A 363 24.82 14.84 -18.81
N ILE A 364 25.98 14.29 -19.22
CA ILE A 364 27.11 14.06 -18.30
C ILE A 364 27.71 15.36 -17.81
N HIS A 365 27.81 16.36 -18.70
CA HIS A 365 28.32 17.68 -18.37
C HIS A 365 27.37 18.41 -17.43
N THR A 366 26.06 18.31 -17.70
CA THR A 366 25.02 18.81 -16.80
C THR A 366 25.12 18.13 -15.43
N LEU A 367 25.29 16.80 -15.41
CA LEU A 367 25.48 15.98 -14.20
C LEU A 367 26.70 16.38 -13.36
N ARG A 368 27.74 16.88 -14.02
CA ARG A 368 29.00 17.30 -13.39
C ARG A 368 29.06 18.78 -13.05
N GLU A 369 27.99 19.53 -13.36
CA GLU A 369 27.95 20.99 -13.20
C GLU A 369 29.09 21.67 -13.98
N GLU A 370 29.42 21.16 -15.17
CA GLU A 370 30.43 21.74 -16.05
C GLU A 370 29.92 23.06 -16.66
N GLU A 371 30.84 24.02 -16.84
CA GLU A 371 30.52 25.35 -17.34
C GLU A 371 29.81 25.29 -18.71
N GLY A 372 28.70 26.03 -18.84
CA GLY A 372 27.87 26.06 -20.05
C GLY A 372 26.76 24.99 -20.11
N TYR A 373 26.72 24.05 -19.17
CA TYR A 373 25.71 22.98 -19.11
C TYR A 373 24.78 23.13 -17.91
N PHE A 374 23.72 23.91 -18.09
CA PHE A 374 22.77 24.20 -17.02
C PHE A 374 21.60 23.21 -17.01
N GLY A 375 21.47 22.47 -15.90
CA GLY A 375 20.24 21.78 -15.55
C GLY A 375 19.51 22.59 -14.50
N ASN A 376 18.26 22.98 -14.74
CA ASN A 376 17.43 23.57 -13.69
C ASN A 376 16.66 22.46 -13.00
N GLU A 377 16.69 22.44 -11.67
CA GLU A 377 15.80 21.61 -10.88
C GLU A 377 14.94 22.47 -9.98
N TYR A 378 13.67 22.13 -9.95
CA TYR A 378 12.79 22.67 -8.94
C TYR A 378 13.27 22.21 -7.56
N VAL A 379 13.40 23.10 -6.59
CA VAL A 379 13.83 22.71 -5.24
C VAL A 379 12.73 23.03 -4.23
N SER A 380 12.14 24.22 -4.36
CA SER A 380 11.01 24.67 -3.55
C SER A 380 10.10 25.61 -4.33
N ASP A 381 9.02 26.07 -3.69
CA ASP A 381 8.09 27.04 -4.27
C ASP A 381 8.70 28.43 -4.47
N THR A 382 9.83 28.69 -3.82
CA THR A 382 10.55 29.96 -3.91
C THR A 382 11.87 29.85 -4.67
N GLU A 383 12.33 28.63 -4.97
CA GLU A 383 13.67 28.40 -5.50
C GLU A 383 13.68 27.36 -6.62
N ILE A 384 14.18 27.80 -7.78
CA ILE A 384 14.76 26.91 -8.80
C ILE A 384 16.25 26.98 -8.56
N SER A 385 16.87 25.84 -8.25
CA SER A 385 18.33 25.78 -8.20
C SER A 385 18.86 25.18 -9.50
N HIS A 386 20.17 25.34 -9.71
CA HIS A 386 20.86 24.38 -10.56
C HIS A 386 20.65 22.99 -10.00
N LEU A 387 20.51 22.02 -10.90
CA LEU A 387 20.36 20.60 -10.65
C LEU A 387 21.54 20.17 -9.78
N SER A 388 21.39 20.29 -8.46
CA SER A 388 22.49 20.13 -7.53
C SER A 388 22.61 18.65 -7.25
N TYR A 389 23.65 18.05 -7.81
CA TYR A 389 23.96 16.65 -7.58
C TYR A 389 24.71 16.43 -6.27
N SER A 390 24.80 17.49 -5.42
CA SER A 390 25.28 17.49 -4.03
C SER A 390 24.66 16.39 -3.15
N PHE A 391 23.59 15.74 -3.62
CA PHE A 391 23.00 14.57 -3.00
C PHE A 391 22.89 13.37 -3.98
N PRO A 392 23.40 12.18 -3.59
CA PRO A 392 24.08 11.89 -2.32
C PRO A 392 25.57 12.24 -2.44
N LYS A 393 26.12 13.02 -1.48
CA LYS A 393 27.54 13.45 -1.47
C LYS A 393 28.56 12.34 -1.74
N LYS A 394 28.25 11.10 -1.33
CA LYS A 394 29.12 9.93 -1.52
C LYS A 394 29.32 9.50 -2.98
N TRP A 395 28.47 9.96 -3.90
CA TRP A 395 28.55 9.67 -5.34
C TRP A 395 29.16 10.83 -6.13
N LEU A 396 29.79 11.78 -5.45
CA LEU A 396 30.44 12.92 -6.07
C LEU A 396 31.98 12.77 -6.04
N PRO A 397 32.68 13.26 -7.08
CA PRO A 397 32.13 13.79 -8.33
C PRO A 397 31.44 12.71 -9.18
N VAL A 398 30.57 13.11 -10.12
CA VAL A 398 29.87 12.16 -10.99
C VAL A 398 30.85 11.41 -11.89
N LYS A 399 30.93 10.10 -11.70
CA LYS A 399 31.77 9.17 -12.46
C LYS A 399 30.95 7.99 -12.97
N ILE A 400 31.38 7.43 -14.09
CA ILE A 400 30.76 6.27 -14.75
C ILE A 400 31.86 5.23 -15.00
N GLU A 401 32.36 4.65 -13.91
CA GLU A 401 33.40 3.62 -13.92
C GLU A 401 32.77 2.21 -13.82
N ARG A 402 31.52 2.13 -13.35
CA ARG A 402 30.78 0.88 -13.15
C ARG A 402 29.35 0.97 -13.73
N PRO A 403 28.75 -0.17 -14.14
CA PRO A 403 27.37 -0.22 -14.62
C PRO A 403 26.36 0.38 -13.63
N PHE A 404 26.52 0.13 -12.32
CA PHE A 404 25.66 0.74 -11.31
C PHE A 404 25.64 2.27 -11.40
N GLU A 405 26.79 2.91 -11.63
CA GLU A 405 26.88 4.38 -11.69
C GLU A 405 26.22 4.92 -12.95
N SER A 406 26.41 4.25 -14.10
CA SER A 406 25.68 4.53 -15.34
C SER A 406 24.18 4.49 -15.10
N ILE A 407 23.67 3.41 -14.50
CA ILE A 407 22.26 3.22 -14.20
C ILE A 407 21.76 4.26 -13.18
N PHE A 408 22.49 4.49 -12.10
CA PHE A 408 22.12 5.43 -11.05
C PHE A 408 21.95 6.85 -11.59
N TRP A 409 22.89 7.32 -12.41
CA TRP A 409 22.85 8.65 -13.00
C TRP A 409 21.91 8.74 -14.21
N GLY A 410 21.74 7.67 -14.98
CA GLY A 410 20.73 7.60 -16.04
C GLY A 410 19.30 7.68 -15.49
N VAL A 411 19.01 6.97 -14.39
CA VAL A 411 17.72 7.08 -13.70
C VAL A 411 17.50 8.51 -13.20
N ARG A 412 18.52 9.11 -12.59
CA ARG A 412 18.47 10.51 -12.15
C ARG A 412 18.16 11.48 -13.28
N TRP A 413 18.82 11.30 -14.42
CA TRP A 413 18.58 12.09 -15.62
C TRP A 413 17.16 11.91 -16.16
N LEU A 414 16.64 10.68 -16.13
CA LEU A 414 15.25 10.41 -16.52
C LEU A 414 14.24 11.16 -15.63
N TYR A 415 14.47 11.24 -14.31
CA TYR A 415 13.65 12.09 -13.44
C TYR A 415 13.75 13.57 -13.85
N HIS A 416 14.95 14.08 -14.12
CA HIS A 416 15.12 15.45 -14.59
C HIS A 416 14.32 15.69 -15.89
N LYS A 417 14.34 14.75 -16.83
CA LYS A 417 13.55 14.82 -18.07
C LYS A 417 12.03 14.70 -17.86
N ALA A 418 11.60 14.04 -16.79
CA ALA A 418 10.19 13.96 -16.39
C ALA A 418 9.69 15.24 -15.71
N GLN A 419 10.57 16.07 -15.16
CA GLN A 419 10.18 17.32 -14.50
C GLN A 419 9.92 18.44 -15.51
N HIS A 420 8.96 19.30 -15.16
CA HIS A 420 8.81 20.64 -15.71
C HIS A 420 8.17 21.55 -14.68
N LEU A 421 8.35 22.85 -14.87
CA LEU A 421 7.71 23.87 -14.07
C LEU A 421 6.39 24.26 -14.73
N ARG A 422 5.38 24.62 -13.93
CA ARG A 422 4.15 25.21 -14.44
C ARG A 422 4.51 26.53 -15.13
N THR A 423 4.11 26.65 -16.38
CA THR A 423 4.19 27.88 -17.16
C THR A 423 2.80 28.45 -17.38
N ASP A 424 2.71 29.75 -17.63
CA ASP A 424 1.51 30.39 -18.16
C ASP A 424 1.37 30.10 -19.67
N GLU A 425 0.34 30.68 -20.29
CA GLU A 425 0.06 30.54 -21.73
C GLU A 425 1.19 31.05 -22.62
N SER A 426 2.03 31.99 -22.13
CA SER A 426 3.19 32.51 -22.84
C SER A 426 4.43 31.60 -22.73
N GLY A 427 4.35 30.53 -21.94
CA GLY A 427 5.50 29.67 -21.63
C GLY A 427 6.40 30.22 -20.52
N LYS A 428 6.01 31.33 -19.87
CA LYS A 428 6.76 31.89 -18.75
C LYS A 428 6.45 31.13 -17.48
N VAL A 429 7.49 30.79 -16.72
CA VAL A 429 7.35 30.07 -15.45
C VAL A 429 6.56 30.91 -14.43
N ILE A 430 5.55 30.31 -13.80
CA ILE A 430 4.68 30.98 -12.82
C ILE A 430 5.30 30.89 -11.41
N TYR A 431 5.24 32.00 -10.65
CA TYR A 431 5.59 32.08 -9.23
C TYR A 431 4.32 32.07 -8.34
N PRO A 432 4.27 31.32 -7.22
CA PRO A 432 5.29 30.42 -6.71
C PRO A 432 5.53 29.24 -7.65
N TYR A 433 6.78 28.80 -7.75
CA TYR A 433 7.14 27.71 -8.64
C TYR A 433 6.37 26.44 -8.27
N GLN A 434 5.74 25.82 -9.25
CA GLN A 434 5.02 24.55 -9.09
C GLN A 434 5.63 23.52 -10.03
N ARG A 435 6.21 22.47 -9.47
CA ARG A 435 6.68 21.33 -10.25
C ARG A 435 5.49 20.50 -10.72
N ARG A 436 5.51 20.17 -12.01
CA ARG A 436 4.66 19.15 -12.62
C ARG A 436 5.53 18.03 -13.20
N TRP A 437 4.91 16.89 -13.42
CA TRP A 437 5.58 15.71 -13.97
C TRP A 437 4.93 15.29 -15.27
N PHE A 438 5.73 15.05 -16.29
CA PHE A 438 5.29 14.35 -17.48
C PHE A 438 5.05 12.87 -17.18
N SER A 439 4.30 12.20 -18.06
CA SER A 439 4.26 10.74 -18.05
C SER A 439 5.66 10.17 -18.30
N TRP A 440 5.93 8.98 -17.75
CA TRP A 440 7.20 8.29 -18.00
C TRP A 440 7.47 8.05 -19.49
N GLN A 441 6.42 7.82 -20.28
CA GLN A 441 6.52 7.72 -21.73
C GLN A 441 7.09 9.00 -22.36
N LYS A 442 6.59 10.17 -21.95
CA LYS A 442 7.09 11.47 -22.45
C LYS A 442 8.48 11.79 -21.90
N ALA A 443 8.81 11.36 -20.68
CA ALA A 443 10.15 11.46 -20.13
C ALA A 443 11.17 10.66 -20.96
N VAL A 444 10.84 9.43 -21.39
CA VAL A 444 11.67 8.62 -22.29
C VAL A 444 11.90 9.32 -23.63
N LYS A 445 10.87 9.93 -24.23
CA LYS A 445 11.03 10.73 -25.47
C LYS A 445 11.97 11.93 -25.27
N ARG A 446 11.97 12.55 -24.09
CA ARG A 446 12.84 13.68 -23.73
C ARG A 446 14.24 13.25 -23.31
N TYR A 447 14.40 11.98 -22.94
CA TYR A 447 15.68 11.38 -22.56
C TYR A 447 16.61 11.27 -23.77
N ASN A 448 16.10 10.76 -24.88
CA ASN A 448 16.82 10.63 -26.14
C ASN A 448 15.90 11.03 -27.30
N SER A 449 16.33 12.01 -28.10
CA SER A 449 15.54 12.64 -29.15
C SER A 449 15.46 11.83 -30.45
N ARG A 450 16.12 10.67 -30.54
CA ARG A 450 16.03 9.79 -31.71
C ARG A 450 14.56 9.39 -31.96
N GLU A 451 14.13 9.55 -33.21
CA GLU A 451 12.72 9.44 -33.64
C GLU A 451 12.03 8.14 -33.16
N LYS A 452 12.71 7.00 -33.26
CA LYS A 452 12.18 5.67 -32.89
C LYS A 452 12.48 5.23 -31.46
N TYR A 453 13.29 5.98 -30.71
CA TYR A 453 13.77 5.53 -29.41
C TYR A 453 12.64 5.24 -28.42
N GLN A 454 11.67 6.15 -28.32
CA GLN A 454 10.52 5.98 -27.44
C GLN A 454 9.71 4.73 -27.81
N GLU A 455 9.49 4.50 -29.10
CA GLU A 455 8.73 3.35 -29.59
C GLU A 455 9.44 2.04 -29.26
N GLU A 456 10.74 1.95 -29.52
CA GLU A 456 11.56 0.77 -29.24
C GLU A 456 11.59 0.43 -27.75
N VAL A 457 11.81 1.43 -26.89
CA VAL A 457 11.79 1.25 -25.43
C VAL A 457 10.41 0.78 -24.97
N LEU A 458 9.32 1.39 -25.47
CA LEU A 458 7.97 1.01 -25.07
C LEU A 458 7.53 -0.34 -25.64
N ASN A 459 8.04 -0.75 -26.81
CA ASN A 459 7.78 -2.06 -27.41
C ASN A 459 8.42 -3.16 -26.58
N ILE A 460 9.66 -2.96 -26.11
CA ILE A 460 10.28 -3.83 -25.12
C ILE A 460 9.46 -3.79 -23.82
N TYR A 461 9.31 -2.64 -23.19
CA TYR A 461 8.66 -2.51 -21.88
C TYR A 461 7.25 -3.13 -21.83
N LYS A 462 6.43 -2.95 -22.87
CA LYS A 462 5.03 -3.42 -22.89
C LYS A 462 4.87 -4.83 -23.48
N LYS A 463 5.66 -5.19 -24.49
CA LYS A 463 5.44 -6.43 -25.28
C LYS A 463 6.57 -7.44 -25.17
N GLY A 464 7.70 -7.04 -24.60
CA GLY A 464 8.92 -7.85 -24.56
C GLY A 464 9.50 -8.10 -25.95
N VAL A 465 9.34 -7.18 -26.89
CA VAL A 465 9.84 -7.32 -28.27
C VAL A 465 10.86 -6.25 -28.56
N ASP A 466 12.07 -6.66 -28.95
CA ASP A 466 13.16 -5.75 -29.29
C ASP A 466 13.05 -5.18 -30.72
N PRO A 467 13.93 -4.22 -31.12
CA PRO A 467 13.88 -3.61 -32.45
C PRO A 467 14.06 -4.60 -33.62
N ASP A 468 14.72 -5.73 -33.37
CA ASP A 468 14.95 -6.79 -34.36
C ASP A 468 13.79 -7.82 -34.39
N GLY A 469 12.76 -7.63 -33.56
CA GLY A 469 11.61 -8.51 -33.46
C GLY A 469 11.81 -9.71 -32.53
N ASN A 470 12.93 -9.79 -31.79
CA ASN A 470 13.17 -10.88 -30.85
C ASN A 470 12.28 -10.73 -29.61
N LYS A 471 11.70 -11.84 -29.16
CA LYS A 471 10.93 -11.88 -27.90
C LYS A 471 11.87 -12.06 -26.72
N LEU A 472 12.07 -10.99 -25.95
CA LEU A 472 12.94 -10.94 -24.78
C LEU A 472 12.42 -11.78 -23.62
N TRP A 473 11.11 -11.84 -23.44
CA TRP A 473 10.47 -12.79 -22.55
C TRP A 473 9.30 -13.43 -23.28
N LYS A 474 8.98 -14.66 -22.90
CA LYS A 474 7.67 -15.20 -23.24
C LYS A 474 6.67 -14.37 -22.45
N VAL A 475 5.91 -13.52 -23.14
CA VAL A 475 4.52 -13.28 -22.71
C VAL A 475 3.98 -14.67 -22.44
N GLU A 476 3.45 -14.95 -21.25
CA GLU A 476 2.86 -16.24 -20.93
C GLU A 476 1.68 -16.51 -21.89
N SER A 477 1.98 -16.88 -23.13
CA SER A 477 1.06 -17.57 -24.00
C SER A 477 0.90 -18.93 -23.35
N LEU A 478 -0.26 -19.15 -22.73
CA LEU A 478 -0.80 -20.43 -22.25
C LEU A 478 0.26 -21.54 -22.25
N ASN A 479 0.86 -21.74 -21.07
CA ASN A 479 1.94 -22.71 -20.86
C ASN A 479 1.63 -24.03 -21.60
N PRO A 480 2.44 -24.49 -22.56
CA PRO A 480 2.18 -25.74 -23.29
C PRO A 480 2.20 -26.96 -22.37
N GLY A 481 2.74 -26.84 -21.15
CA GLY A 481 2.55 -27.81 -20.07
C GLY A 481 1.08 -27.96 -19.67
N ASN A 482 0.31 -26.87 -19.61
CA ASN A 482 -1.13 -26.91 -19.34
C ASN A 482 -1.90 -27.49 -20.53
N VAL A 483 -1.47 -27.23 -21.77
CA VAL A 483 -2.07 -27.87 -22.96
C VAL A 483 -1.80 -29.39 -22.99
N LYS A 484 -0.59 -29.82 -22.62
CA LYS A 484 -0.26 -31.24 -22.48
C LYS A 484 -1.00 -31.90 -21.32
N ILE A 485 -1.16 -31.22 -20.17
CA ILE A 485 -1.93 -31.73 -19.03
C ILE A 485 -3.42 -31.83 -19.39
N VAL A 486 -3.99 -30.83 -20.06
CA VAL A 486 -5.38 -30.86 -20.54
C VAL A 486 -5.57 -31.96 -21.58
N ALA A 487 -4.63 -32.15 -22.50
CA ALA A 487 -4.66 -33.26 -23.45
C ALA A 487 -4.50 -34.63 -22.77
N LEU A 488 -3.62 -34.76 -21.78
CA LEU A 488 -3.42 -36.00 -21.02
C LEU A 488 -4.66 -36.33 -20.17
N LEU A 489 -5.29 -35.32 -19.58
CA LEU A 489 -6.55 -35.45 -18.85
C LEU A 489 -7.69 -35.83 -19.79
N LEU A 490 -7.76 -35.25 -20.99
CA LEU A 490 -8.74 -35.62 -22.02
C LEU A 490 -8.55 -37.07 -22.50
N VAL A 491 -7.32 -37.49 -22.75
CA VAL A 491 -7.00 -38.89 -23.15
C VAL A 491 -7.29 -39.87 -22.03
N SER A 492 -6.92 -39.53 -20.78
CA SER A 492 -7.21 -40.36 -19.61
C SER A 492 -8.72 -40.46 -19.34
N PHE A 493 -9.44 -39.36 -19.57
CA PHE A 493 -10.90 -39.31 -19.44
C PHE A 493 -11.59 -40.15 -20.53
N LEU A 494 -11.12 -40.07 -21.78
CA LEU A 494 -11.61 -40.94 -22.87
C LEU A 494 -11.32 -42.42 -22.59
N PHE A 495 -10.16 -42.74 -22.05
CA PHE A 495 -9.79 -44.11 -21.68
C PHE A 495 -10.68 -44.66 -20.54
N LEU A 496 -10.97 -43.83 -19.53
CA LEU A 496 -11.90 -44.17 -18.45
C LEU A 496 -13.34 -44.35 -18.95
N ILE A 497 -13.78 -43.57 -19.95
CA ILE A 497 -15.08 -43.76 -20.59
C ILE A 497 -15.14 -45.12 -21.29
N VAL A 498 -14.12 -45.46 -22.09
CA VAL A 498 -14.05 -46.75 -22.80
C VAL A 498 -14.02 -47.94 -21.83
N ILE A 499 -13.24 -47.85 -20.75
CA ILE A 499 -13.20 -48.88 -19.70
C ILE A 499 -14.55 -49.02 -19.00
N SER A 500 -15.24 -47.91 -18.70
CA SER A 500 -16.55 -47.97 -18.05
C SER A 500 -17.63 -48.57 -18.95
N ILE A 501 -17.55 -48.35 -20.26
CA ILE A 501 -18.44 -48.95 -21.26
C ILE A 501 -18.21 -50.47 -21.33
N PHE A 502 -16.97 -50.95 -21.23
CA PHE A 502 -16.64 -52.37 -21.29
C PHE A 502 -16.93 -53.13 -19.99
N LEU A 503 -16.67 -52.52 -18.83
CA LEU A 503 -16.82 -53.21 -17.53
C LEU A 503 -18.26 -53.15 -16.98
N PHE A 504 -19.10 -52.23 -17.45
CA PHE A 504 -20.46 -52.06 -16.95
C PHE A 504 -21.50 -51.87 -18.08
N PRO A 505 -21.67 -52.85 -18.99
CA PRO A 505 -22.53 -52.71 -20.18
C PRO A 505 -24.02 -52.45 -19.87
N HIS A 506 -24.48 -52.70 -18.63
CA HIS A 506 -25.86 -52.49 -18.20
C HIS A 506 -26.10 -51.29 -17.27
N LYS A 507 -25.07 -50.49 -16.97
CA LYS A 507 -25.24 -49.21 -16.27
C LYS A 507 -24.67 -48.10 -17.15
N ILE A 508 -25.50 -47.66 -18.10
CA ILE A 508 -25.28 -46.41 -18.82
C ILE A 508 -25.30 -45.28 -17.79
N PHE A 509 -24.13 -44.92 -17.27
CA PHE A 509 -23.95 -43.73 -16.46
C PHE A 509 -24.26 -42.55 -17.37
N THR A 510 -25.48 -42.02 -17.28
CA THR A 510 -25.85 -40.81 -18.01
C THR A 510 -24.85 -39.71 -17.66
N THR A 511 -24.32 -39.05 -18.69
CA THR A 511 -23.29 -37.99 -18.60
C THR A 511 -23.60 -36.91 -17.55
N LYS A 512 -24.89 -36.69 -17.23
CA LYS A 512 -25.36 -35.81 -16.17
C LYS A 512 -24.92 -36.20 -14.75
N SER A 513 -24.77 -37.49 -14.44
CA SER A 513 -24.36 -37.98 -13.11
C SER A 513 -22.88 -37.69 -12.86
N LEU A 514 -22.03 -37.94 -13.86
CA LEU A 514 -20.58 -37.77 -13.76
C LEU A 514 -20.18 -36.28 -13.69
N ILE A 515 -20.85 -35.42 -14.46
CA ILE A 515 -20.66 -33.96 -14.40
C ILE A 515 -21.04 -33.41 -13.00
N LYS A 516 -22.06 -34.00 -12.36
CA LYS A 516 -22.50 -33.59 -11.02
C LYS A 516 -21.46 -33.95 -9.93
N GLU A 517 -20.79 -35.08 -10.05
CA GLU A 517 -19.72 -35.48 -9.11
C GLU A 517 -18.43 -34.68 -9.34
N ILE A 518 -18.03 -34.45 -10.59
CA ILE A 518 -16.85 -33.61 -10.92
C ILE A 518 -17.03 -32.17 -10.43
N ASN A 519 -18.21 -31.57 -10.63
CA ASN A 519 -18.52 -30.24 -10.08
C ASN A 519 -18.53 -30.25 -8.54
N SER A 520 -18.91 -31.36 -7.90
CA SER A 520 -18.87 -31.45 -6.43
C SER A 520 -17.45 -31.53 -5.87
N ALA A 521 -16.52 -32.13 -6.62
CA ALA A 521 -15.12 -32.26 -6.26
C ALA A 521 -14.32 -30.96 -6.52
N LEU A 522 -14.59 -30.26 -7.62
CA LEU A 522 -13.97 -28.95 -7.91
C LEU A 522 -14.37 -27.84 -6.92
N ILE A 523 -15.56 -27.93 -6.32
CA ILE A 523 -16.05 -27.01 -5.28
C ILE A 523 -15.50 -27.37 -3.88
N SER A 524 -14.78 -28.50 -3.74
CA SER A 524 -14.26 -28.98 -2.44
C SER A 524 -12.83 -28.58 -2.11
N THR A 525 -12.22 -27.67 -2.89
CA THR A 525 -10.94 -27.05 -2.51
C THR A 525 -11.09 -26.17 -1.26
N PRO A 526 -10.07 -26.11 -0.39
CA PRO A 526 -10.23 -25.64 0.98
C PRO A 526 -10.51 -24.15 1.06
N GLN A 527 -11.59 -23.80 1.78
CA GLN A 527 -11.72 -22.68 2.73
C GLN A 527 -10.87 -21.41 2.51
N TYR A 528 -11.04 -20.70 1.39
CA TYR A 528 -10.50 -19.32 1.26
C TYR A 528 -11.56 -18.23 1.24
N PHE A 529 -12.83 -18.61 1.35
CA PHE A 529 -13.94 -17.67 1.28
C PHE A 529 -14.97 -17.91 2.38
N LYS A 530 -15.43 -16.83 3.00
CA LYS A 530 -16.52 -16.81 3.99
C LYS A 530 -17.73 -16.10 3.42
N ILE A 531 -18.92 -16.57 3.78
CA ILE A 531 -20.16 -15.87 3.46
C ILE A 531 -20.41 -14.84 4.55
N ILE A 532 -20.34 -13.55 4.22
CA ILE A 532 -20.45 -12.46 5.19
C ILE A 532 -21.87 -11.90 5.32
N GLN A 533 -22.73 -12.15 4.33
CA GLN A 533 -24.12 -11.73 4.34
C GLN A 533 -24.98 -12.73 3.58
N LYS A 534 -26.23 -12.90 4.00
CA LYS A 534 -27.23 -13.75 3.35
C LYS A 534 -28.57 -13.04 3.30
N ILE A 535 -29.26 -13.13 2.17
CA ILE A 535 -30.61 -12.63 1.95
C ILE A 535 -31.47 -13.80 1.44
N PRO A 536 -32.52 -14.21 2.15
CA PRO A 536 -33.40 -15.28 1.68
C PRO A 536 -34.14 -14.88 0.39
N LEU A 537 -34.31 -15.82 -0.52
CA LEU A 537 -35.15 -15.66 -1.71
C LEU A 537 -36.61 -16.01 -1.38
N LEU A 538 -37.55 -15.53 -2.21
CA LEU A 538 -39.00 -15.76 -2.03
C LEU A 538 -39.41 -17.24 -1.94
N ASP A 539 -38.61 -18.16 -2.47
CA ASP A 539 -38.91 -19.60 -2.39
C ASP A 539 -38.56 -20.25 -1.03
N GLU A 540 -38.02 -19.46 -0.09
CA GLU A 540 -37.52 -19.80 1.27
C GLU A 540 -36.48 -20.95 1.31
N LYS A 541 -36.16 -21.54 0.17
CA LYS A 541 -35.26 -22.70 0.05
C LYS A 541 -33.87 -22.28 -0.39
N ASN A 542 -33.71 -21.06 -0.90
CA ASN A 542 -32.44 -20.53 -1.38
C ASN A 542 -32.21 -19.13 -0.80
N SER A 543 -30.96 -18.69 -0.81
CA SER A 543 -30.56 -17.35 -0.39
C SER A 543 -29.46 -16.84 -1.29
N ILE A 544 -29.38 -15.54 -1.50
CA ILE A 544 -28.20 -14.91 -2.10
C ILE A 544 -27.24 -14.54 -0.97
N GLY A 545 -25.93 -14.64 -1.19
CA GLY A 545 -24.95 -14.18 -0.22
C GLY A 545 -23.80 -13.40 -0.84
N ILE A 546 -23.10 -12.64 0.00
CA ILE A 546 -21.79 -12.06 -0.33
C ILE A 546 -20.71 -13.02 0.11
N LEU A 547 -19.87 -13.40 -0.83
CA LEU A 547 -18.66 -14.17 -0.62
C LEU A 547 -17.47 -13.21 -0.44
N GLU A 548 -16.73 -13.32 0.66
CA GLU A 548 -15.52 -12.52 0.93
C GLU A 548 -14.32 -13.45 1.08
N SER A 549 -13.18 -13.12 0.47
CA SER A 549 -11.93 -13.87 0.69
C SER A 549 -11.39 -13.65 2.09
N GLU A 550 -10.73 -14.64 2.69
CA GLU A 550 -10.15 -14.50 4.04
C GLU A 550 -9.07 -13.40 4.14
N LEU A 551 -8.44 -13.06 3.01
CA LEU A 551 -7.47 -11.96 2.91
C LEU A 551 -8.14 -10.58 2.82
N ASN A 552 -9.48 -10.50 2.82
CA ASN A 552 -10.29 -9.29 2.62
C ASN A 552 -9.94 -8.50 1.34
N VAL A 553 -9.35 -9.17 0.34
CA VAL A 553 -8.95 -8.53 -0.92
C VAL A 553 -10.02 -8.61 -2.00
N ALA A 554 -11.15 -9.26 -1.70
CA ALA A 554 -12.03 -9.77 -2.73
C ALA A 554 -13.46 -10.06 -2.22
N LYS A 555 -14.49 -9.44 -2.81
CA LYS A 555 -15.93 -9.75 -2.61
C LYS A 555 -16.68 -10.10 -3.89
N GLY A 556 -17.62 -11.05 -3.82
CA GLY A 556 -18.47 -11.48 -4.94
C GLY A 556 -19.88 -11.89 -4.49
N ILE A 557 -20.79 -12.08 -5.44
CA ILE A 557 -22.19 -12.49 -5.15
C ILE A 557 -22.39 -13.96 -5.51
N VAL A 558 -23.05 -14.71 -4.63
CA VAL A 558 -23.31 -16.14 -4.80
C VAL A 558 -24.77 -16.50 -4.53
N VAL A 559 -25.29 -17.53 -5.21
CA VAL A 559 -26.55 -18.18 -4.85
C VAL A 559 -26.25 -19.38 -3.95
N LEU A 560 -26.97 -19.49 -2.85
CA LEU A 560 -26.84 -20.54 -1.85
C LEU A 560 -28.13 -21.35 -1.77
N ASN A 561 -28.00 -22.66 -1.56
CA ASN A 561 -29.15 -23.50 -1.20
C ASN A 561 -29.48 -23.41 0.30
N LYS A 562 -30.57 -24.06 0.74
CA LYS A 562 -31.02 -24.12 2.15
C LYS A 562 -29.97 -24.59 3.18
N LYS A 563 -28.94 -25.32 2.74
CA LYS A 563 -27.83 -25.78 3.60
C LYS A 563 -26.67 -24.77 3.63
N GLY A 564 -26.81 -23.62 2.98
CA GLY A 564 -25.76 -22.62 2.85
C GLY A 564 -24.64 -22.98 1.86
N LYS A 565 -24.82 -24.01 1.02
CA LYS A 565 -23.83 -24.39 0.00
C LYS A 565 -24.04 -23.54 -1.25
N VAL A 566 -22.95 -23.01 -1.79
CA VAL A 566 -22.93 -22.29 -3.08
C VAL A 566 -23.40 -23.22 -4.20
N ILE A 567 -24.37 -22.75 -4.97
CA ILE A 567 -24.92 -23.45 -6.14
C ILE A 567 -24.74 -22.67 -7.44
N ASP A 568 -24.54 -21.35 -7.37
CA ASP A 568 -24.22 -20.49 -8.52
C ASP A 568 -23.48 -19.23 -8.08
N ILE A 569 -22.83 -18.53 -9.01
CA ILE A 569 -22.01 -17.32 -8.76
C ILE A 569 -22.34 -16.28 -9.82
N PHE A 570 -22.44 -15.02 -9.41
CA PHE A 570 -22.81 -13.92 -10.30
C PHE A 570 -21.55 -13.43 -11.03
N PRO A 571 -21.57 -13.37 -12.38
CA PRO A 571 -20.44 -12.87 -13.14
C PRO A 571 -20.39 -11.35 -13.03
N LEU A 572 -19.37 -10.79 -12.39
CA LEU A 572 -19.14 -9.33 -12.31
C LEU A 572 -18.31 -8.88 -13.52
N PRO A 573 -18.91 -8.26 -14.57
CA PRO A 573 -18.12 -7.70 -15.65
C PRO A 573 -17.20 -6.60 -15.12
N THR A 574 -15.96 -6.62 -15.57
CA THR A 574 -15.03 -5.51 -15.40
C THR A 574 -14.46 -5.11 -16.74
N GLU A 575 -14.48 -3.82 -17.04
CA GLU A 575 -13.87 -3.27 -18.26
C GLU A 575 -12.34 -3.39 -18.29
N ASN A 576 -11.69 -3.71 -17.16
CA ASN A 576 -10.25 -3.93 -17.13
C ASN A 576 -9.88 -5.33 -17.64
N LYS A 577 -10.02 -5.54 -18.96
CA LYS A 577 -9.48 -6.71 -19.68
C LYS A 577 -7.96 -6.92 -19.50
N ASN A 578 -7.25 -5.95 -18.91
CA ASN A 578 -5.79 -5.92 -18.85
C ASN A 578 -5.17 -6.04 -17.45
N ILE A 579 -5.94 -6.24 -16.36
CA ILE A 579 -5.32 -6.22 -15.01
C ILE A 579 -5.08 -7.59 -14.39
N PHE A 580 -5.77 -8.68 -14.77
CA PHE A 580 -5.34 -10.03 -14.38
C PHE A 580 -5.82 -11.07 -15.42
N THR A 581 -4.91 -11.62 -16.20
CA THR A 581 -5.18 -12.82 -17.00
C THR A 581 -4.94 -14.06 -16.15
N TRP A 582 -5.99 -14.67 -15.62
CA TRP A 582 -6.15 -16.12 -15.56
C TRP A 582 -7.64 -16.42 -15.79
N GLU A 583 -7.89 -17.32 -16.72
CA GLU A 583 -9.12 -17.44 -17.52
C GLU A 583 -10.42 -17.60 -16.70
N GLU A 584 -11.45 -16.92 -17.22
CA GLU A 584 -12.77 -16.60 -16.63
C GLU A 584 -12.73 -15.53 -15.52
N ASN A 585 -12.75 -14.27 -15.96
CA ASN A 585 -12.56 -13.05 -15.17
C ASN A 585 -13.64 -12.84 -14.11
N TRP A 586 -13.34 -13.21 -12.87
CA TRP A 586 -14.15 -12.89 -11.70
C TRP A 586 -13.37 -11.86 -10.90
N SER A 587 -13.65 -10.57 -11.13
CA SER A 587 -13.08 -9.55 -10.26
C SER A 587 -13.87 -9.52 -8.96
N LEU A 588 -13.16 -9.52 -7.85
CA LEU A 588 -13.73 -9.41 -6.53
C LEU A 588 -13.31 -8.02 -6.01
N GLY A 589 -14.26 -7.12 -5.82
CA GLY A 589 -13.98 -5.71 -5.45
C GLY A 589 -13.58 -5.52 -4.00
N GLU A 590 -13.07 -4.33 -3.66
CA GLU A 590 -12.67 -3.97 -2.29
C GLU A 590 -13.89 -3.92 -1.35
N TYR A 591 -15.01 -3.37 -1.84
CA TYR A 591 -16.28 -3.36 -1.12
C TYR A 591 -17.43 -3.63 -2.09
N LEU A 592 -18.36 -4.46 -1.66
CA LEU A 592 -19.59 -4.78 -2.37
C LEU A 592 -20.75 -4.44 -1.44
N ASN A 593 -21.68 -3.63 -1.91
CA ASN A 593 -22.85 -3.20 -1.15
C ASN A 593 -24.15 -3.69 -1.82
N TRP A 594 -25.10 -4.15 -1.02
CA TRP A 594 -26.45 -4.41 -1.51
C TRP A 594 -27.20 -3.09 -1.64
N ILE A 595 -27.86 -2.90 -2.78
CA ILE A 595 -28.87 -1.86 -2.89
C ILE A 595 -30.24 -2.46 -2.62
N LYS A 596 -30.62 -3.52 -3.37
CA LYS A 596 -31.92 -4.16 -3.21
C LYS A 596 -31.96 -5.57 -3.78
N VAL A 597 -32.82 -6.43 -3.21
CA VAL A 597 -33.08 -7.80 -3.69
C VAL A 597 -34.58 -8.07 -3.61
N GLU A 598 -35.31 -7.90 -4.70
CA GLU A 598 -36.76 -8.10 -4.80
C GLU A 598 -37.21 -8.14 -6.27
N ASP A 599 -38.51 -8.33 -6.52
CA ASP A 599 -39.13 -8.17 -7.84
C ASP A 599 -39.33 -6.68 -8.13
N LEU A 600 -38.36 -6.06 -8.82
CA LEU A 600 -38.31 -4.63 -9.11
C LEU A 600 -39.21 -4.22 -10.28
N ASN A 601 -39.59 -5.16 -11.14
CA ASN A 601 -40.28 -4.89 -12.40
C ASN A 601 -41.68 -5.54 -12.49
N LYS A 602 -42.11 -6.24 -11.43
CA LYS A 602 -43.39 -6.97 -11.30
C LYS A 602 -43.57 -8.11 -12.30
N ASP A 603 -42.48 -8.68 -12.81
CA ASP A 603 -42.52 -9.82 -13.74
C ASP A 603 -42.42 -11.18 -13.04
N LYS A 604 -42.42 -11.19 -11.70
CA LYS A 604 -42.29 -12.38 -10.83
C LYS A 604 -40.90 -13.02 -10.85
N THR A 605 -39.90 -12.33 -11.37
CA THR A 605 -38.49 -12.69 -11.17
C THR A 605 -37.89 -11.84 -10.05
N ILE A 606 -36.73 -12.24 -9.54
CA ILE A 606 -36.02 -11.47 -8.51
C ILE A 606 -34.86 -10.76 -9.17
N GLU A 607 -34.84 -9.44 -9.03
CA GLU A 607 -33.68 -8.64 -9.33
C GLU A 607 -32.76 -8.51 -8.12
N VAL A 608 -31.47 -8.43 -8.43
CA VAL A 608 -30.37 -8.33 -7.48
C VAL A 608 -29.55 -7.13 -7.87
N ALA A 609 -29.74 -6.04 -7.13
CA ALA A 609 -29.08 -4.77 -7.34
C ALA A 609 -27.92 -4.60 -6.35
N SER A 610 -26.74 -4.36 -6.88
CA SER A 610 -25.52 -4.23 -6.09
C SER A 610 -24.59 -3.16 -6.66
N GLU A 611 -23.77 -2.57 -5.79
CA GLU A 611 -22.78 -1.57 -6.16
C GLU A 611 -21.41 -1.99 -5.61
N MET A 612 -20.37 -1.88 -6.43
CA MET A 612 -18.98 -2.05 -6.01
C MET A 612 -18.39 -0.68 -5.69
N ILE A 613 -17.72 -0.54 -4.54
CA ILE A 613 -17.03 0.71 -4.19
C ILE A 613 -15.54 0.51 -4.36
N ASN A 614 -14.95 1.18 -5.35
CA ASN A 614 -13.51 1.18 -5.57
C ASN A 614 -12.87 2.36 -4.80
N SER A 615 -11.89 2.10 -3.93
CA SER A 615 -11.18 3.16 -3.17
C SER A 615 -10.20 4.01 -4.00
N GLY A 616 -10.19 3.82 -5.33
CA GLY A 616 -9.36 4.56 -6.26
C GLY A 616 -9.73 6.05 -6.36
N SER A 617 -8.79 6.83 -6.89
CA SER A 617 -8.94 8.28 -7.01
C SER A 617 -10.14 8.73 -7.84
N ALA A 618 -10.73 7.87 -8.69
CA ALA A 618 -11.92 8.17 -9.50
C ALA A 618 -13.25 8.02 -8.76
N LEU A 619 -13.27 7.39 -7.58
CA LEU A 619 -14.49 7.08 -6.82
C LEU A 619 -15.59 6.43 -7.68
N ALA A 620 -15.22 5.67 -8.72
CA ALA A 620 -16.17 4.96 -9.55
C ALA A 620 -16.86 3.88 -8.71
N ARG A 621 -18.19 3.81 -8.82
CA ARG A 621 -19.01 2.82 -8.14
C ARG A 621 -19.82 1.98 -9.13
N PRO A 622 -19.20 0.96 -9.75
CA PRO A 622 -19.89 0.14 -10.72
C PRO A 622 -21.17 -0.47 -10.13
N PHE A 623 -22.28 -0.26 -10.82
CA PHE A 623 -23.60 -0.77 -10.49
C PHE A 623 -23.93 -1.97 -11.36
N TYR A 624 -24.49 -3.00 -10.72
CA TYR A 624 -24.91 -4.23 -11.37
C TYR A 624 -26.36 -4.53 -11.02
N LEU A 625 -27.14 -4.86 -12.04
CA LEU A 625 -28.48 -5.39 -11.89
C LEU A 625 -28.56 -6.75 -12.57
N TYR A 626 -28.84 -7.78 -11.79
CA TYR A 626 -29.05 -9.13 -12.28
C TYR A 626 -30.50 -9.54 -12.10
N GLN A 627 -31.03 -10.27 -13.06
CA GLN A 627 -32.30 -10.98 -12.97
C GLN A 627 -32.03 -12.46 -12.67
N LEU A 628 -32.73 -13.03 -11.69
CA LEU A 628 -32.64 -14.45 -11.36
C LEU A 628 -33.67 -15.26 -12.13
N GLU A 629 -33.28 -15.75 -13.32
CA GLU A 629 -34.08 -16.68 -14.11
C GLU A 629 -33.70 -18.12 -13.77
N ASN A 630 -34.63 -18.92 -13.25
CA ASN A 630 -34.37 -20.32 -12.85
C ASN A 630 -33.15 -20.49 -11.93
N LYS A 631 -32.94 -19.52 -11.00
CA LYS A 631 -31.81 -19.47 -10.06
C LYS A 631 -30.45 -19.18 -10.70
N LYS A 632 -30.41 -18.88 -11.99
CA LYS A 632 -29.20 -18.44 -12.69
C LYS A 632 -29.20 -16.92 -12.78
N PRO A 633 -28.13 -16.25 -12.34
CA PRO A 633 -28.02 -14.81 -12.48
C PRO A 633 -27.78 -14.44 -13.95
N LYS A 634 -28.61 -13.54 -14.47
CA LYS A 634 -28.48 -12.95 -15.79
C LYS A 634 -28.30 -11.45 -15.62
N LEU A 635 -27.15 -10.93 -16.02
CA LEU A 635 -26.90 -9.48 -15.98
C LEU A 635 -27.83 -8.77 -16.97
N ILE A 636 -28.65 -7.85 -16.46
CA ILE A 636 -29.61 -7.08 -17.27
C ILE A 636 -29.26 -5.59 -17.37
N LEU A 637 -28.45 -5.05 -16.44
CA LEU A 637 -27.88 -3.70 -16.53
C LEU A 637 -26.52 -3.62 -15.82
N TYR A 638 -25.60 -2.88 -16.41
CA TYR A 638 -24.27 -2.56 -15.87
C TYR A 638 -23.95 -1.09 -16.17
N LEU A 639 -23.50 -0.34 -15.15
CA LEU A 639 -23.15 1.08 -15.22
C LEU A 639 -21.84 1.30 -14.45
N ASP A 640 -20.83 1.95 -15.02
CA ASP A 640 -19.50 2.06 -14.41
C ASP A 640 -18.82 3.43 -14.56
N ASP A 641 -19.63 4.47 -14.67
CA ASP A 641 -19.16 5.84 -14.81
C ASP A 641 -18.38 6.35 -13.58
N ALA A 642 -17.58 7.40 -13.77
CA ALA A 642 -16.77 7.99 -12.70
C ALA A 642 -17.63 8.76 -11.68
N VAL A 643 -17.23 8.74 -10.40
CA VAL A 643 -17.97 9.40 -9.29
C VAL A 643 -19.46 9.07 -9.33
N SER A 644 -19.76 7.80 -9.57
CA SER A 644 -21.12 7.32 -9.69
C SER A 644 -21.77 7.04 -8.33
N GLU A 645 -23.08 7.20 -8.28
CA GLU A 645 -23.98 6.75 -7.23
C GLU A 645 -25.28 6.28 -7.88
N THR A 646 -25.78 5.13 -7.46
CA THR A 646 -27.04 4.58 -7.99
C THR A 646 -28.11 4.46 -6.91
N GLN A 647 -29.32 4.92 -7.22
CA GLN A 647 -30.49 4.82 -6.36
C GLN A 647 -31.61 4.06 -7.07
N LEU A 648 -32.28 3.15 -6.35
CA LEU A 648 -33.49 2.48 -6.81
C LEU A 648 -34.70 3.13 -6.16
N LYS A 649 -35.60 3.66 -6.98
CA LYS A 649 -36.82 4.32 -6.50
C LYS A 649 -37.93 4.21 -7.54
N ASP A 650 -39.13 3.90 -7.06
CA ASP A 650 -40.37 4.02 -7.81
C ASP A 650 -40.79 5.50 -7.80
N PHE A 651 -40.44 6.23 -8.86
CA PHE A 651 -40.67 7.68 -8.97
C PHE A 651 -42.10 8.01 -9.41
N ASN A 652 -42.79 7.11 -10.09
CA ASN A 652 -44.13 7.33 -10.63
C ASN A 652 -45.23 6.60 -9.83
N GLN A 653 -44.86 5.84 -8.80
CA GLN A 653 -45.74 5.07 -7.91
C GLN A 653 -46.54 3.96 -8.61
N ASP A 654 -46.02 3.43 -9.72
CA ASP A 654 -46.63 2.29 -10.42
C ASP A 654 -46.19 0.93 -9.83
N GLY A 655 -45.29 0.97 -8.84
CA GLY A 655 -44.67 -0.17 -8.16
C GLY A 655 -43.56 -0.87 -8.95
N ILE A 656 -43.13 -0.30 -10.07
CA ILE A 656 -41.90 -0.67 -10.79
C ILE A 656 -40.81 0.31 -10.37
N PHE A 657 -39.63 -0.21 -10.05
CA PHE A 657 -38.51 0.62 -9.64
C PHE A 657 -37.75 1.14 -10.86
N GLU A 658 -37.50 2.45 -10.89
CA GLU A 658 -36.49 3.03 -11.75
C GLU A 658 -35.13 3.13 -11.07
N ILE A 659 -34.11 3.27 -11.91
CA ILE A 659 -32.71 3.34 -11.53
C ILE A 659 -32.22 4.74 -11.84
N LEU A 660 -32.01 5.55 -10.81
CA LEU A 660 -31.37 6.86 -10.92
C LEU A 660 -29.87 6.70 -10.77
N HIS A 661 -29.13 6.84 -11.87
CA HIS A 661 -27.68 6.82 -11.91
C HIS A 661 -27.15 8.26 -11.98
N SER A 662 -26.50 8.71 -10.91
CA SER A 662 -25.84 10.02 -10.86
C SER A 662 -24.34 9.79 -11.02
N PHE A 663 -23.68 10.49 -11.94
CA PHE A 663 -22.27 10.27 -12.24
C PHE A 663 -21.62 11.55 -12.77
N SER A 664 -20.32 11.51 -13.02
CA SER A 664 -19.62 12.57 -13.75
C SER A 664 -19.16 12.07 -15.10
N LEU A 665 -19.41 12.90 -16.12
CA LEU A 665 -18.97 12.64 -17.49
C LEU A 665 -17.45 12.71 -17.64
N ASP A 666 -16.77 13.58 -16.88
CA ASP A 666 -15.31 13.69 -16.87
C ASP A 666 -14.73 13.23 -15.51
N GLY A 667 -14.03 12.10 -15.53
CA GLY A 667 -13.34 11.54 -14.37
C GLY A 667 -12.03 12.24 -13.98
N THR A 668 -11.57 13.25 -14.73
CA THR A 668 -10.28 13.90 -14.52
C THR A 668 -10.36 15.12 -13.59
N GLY A 669 -9.55 15.10 -12.52
CA GLY A 669 -9.48 16.21 -11.57
C GLY A 669 -10.74 16.40 -10.70
N LEU A 670 -10.63 17.21 -9.65
CA LEU A 670 -11.78 17.50 -8.77
C LEU A 670 -12.80 18.41 -9.48
N SER A 671 -12.32 19.43 -10.20
CA SER A 671 -13.17 20.41 -10.89
C SER A 671 -13.99 19.77 -12.01
N GLY A 672 -13.37 18.96 -12.89
CA GLY A 672 -14.09 18.24 -13.95
C GLY A 672 -15.22 17.38 -13.41
N ARG A 673 -14.95 16.66 -12.32
CA ARG A 673 -15.94 15.81 -11.65
C ARG A 673 -17.15 16.57 -11.10
N MET A 674 -16.88 17.71 -10.48
CA MET A 674 -17.94 18.53 -9.90
C MET A 674 -18.75 19.27 -10.96
N LEU A 675 -18.11 19.70 -12.04
CA LEU A 675 -18.70 20.55 -13.08
C LEU A 675 -19.45 19.75 -14.15
N THR A 676 -19.13 18.47 -14.34
CA THR A 676 -19.71 17.62 -15.39
C THR A 676 -20.62 16.51 -14.82
N LYS A 677 -21.17 16.72 -13.62
CA LYS A 677 -22.17 15.81 -13.05
C LYS A 677 -23.35 15.66 -14.01
N TRP A 678 -23.91 14.47 -14.12
CA TRP A 678 -25.10 14.19 -14.90
C TRP A 678 -25.97 13.17 -14.16
N LYS A 679 -27.25 13.10 -14.54
CA LYS A 679 -28.21 12.14 -14.00
C LYS A 679 -28.92 11.41 -15.15
N GLU A 680 -28.95 10.10 -15.06
CA GLU A 680 -29.71 9.23 -15.96
C GLU A 680 -30.75 8.44 -15.19
N VAL A 681 -31.92 8.30 -15.80
CA VAL A 681 -32.99 7.46 -15.27
C VAL A 681 -33.16 6.29 -16.21
N TRP A 682 -33.08 5.08 -15.66
CA TRP A 682 -33.39 3.86 -16.39
C TRP A 682 -34.71 3.29 -15.90
N ALA A 683 -35.66 3.11 -16.82
CA ALA A 683 -36.98 2.55 -16.52
C ALA A 683 -37.18 1.24 -17.30
N TRP A 684 -38.00 0.34 -16.74
CA TRP A 684 -38.36 -0.92 -17.37
C TRP A 684 -39.38 -0.69 -18.49
N ASP A 685 -39.07 -1.15 -19.70
CA ASP A 685 -39.97 -0.99 -20.86
C ASP A 685 -40.84 -2.23 -21.14
N GLY A 686 -40.90 -3.17 -20.19
CA GLY A 686 -41.53 -4.49 -20.35
C GLY A 686 -40.58 -5.58 -20.84
N LYS A 687 -39.36 -5.22 -21.29
CA LYS A 687 -38.35 -6.19 -21.77
C LYS A 687 -36.97 -5.96 -21.18
N LYS A 688 -36.55 -4.70 -21.01
CA LYS A 688 -35.27 -4.32 -20.43
C LYS A 688 -35.33 -2.93 -19.83
N TYR A 689 -34.37 -2.62 -18.97
CA TYR A 689 -34.13 -1.24 -18.54
C TYR A 689 -33.58 -0.41 -19.72
N LYS A 690 -34.18 0.75 -19.95
CA LYS A 690 -33.74 1.75 -20.96
C LYS A 690 -33.69 3.14 -20.36
N LYS A 691 -32.80 3.98 -20.90
CA LYS A 691 -32.78 5.42 -20.56
C LYS A 691 -34.15 6.04 -20.84
N ALA A 692 -34.70 6.68 -19.83
CA ALA A 692 -36.06 7.23 -19.79
C ALA A 692 -36.08 8.63 -19.15
N ASN A 693 -34.98 9.37 -19.29
CA ASN A 693 -34.74 10.69 -18.69
C ASN A 693 -35.94 11.65 -18.80
N ASN A 694 -36.61 11.66 -19.94
CA ASN A 694 -37.74 12.56 -20.20
C ASN A 694 -39.05 12.19 -19.52
N LEU A 695 -39.19 10.96 -19.03
CA LEU A 695 -40.40 10.54 -18.32
C LEU A 695 -40.41 11.03 -16.85
N TYR A 696 -39.27 11.50 -16.34
CA TYR A 696 -39.10 11.91 -14.95
C TYR A 696 -38.54 13.34 -14.84
N PRO A 697 -39.26 14.35 -15.37
CA PRO A 697 -38.78 15.74 -15.47
C PRO A 697 -38.39 16.37 -14.12
N GLN A 698 -39.01 15.92 -13.02
CA GLN A 698 -38.74 16.39 -11.67
C GLN A 698 -37.27 16.20 -11.25
N ILE A 699 -36.59 15.16 -11.74
CA ILE A 699 -35.19 14.82 -11.37
C ILE A 699 -34.19 15.88 -11.86
N TYR A 700 -34.53 16.60 -12.94
CA TYR A 700 -33.64 17.57 -13.56
C TYR A 700 -33.74 18.99 -12.98
N SER A 701 -34.74 19.27 -12.13
CA SER A 701 -34.95 20.62 -11.60
C SER A 701 -33.77 21.11 -10.76
N ASP A 702 -33.20 20.25 -9.92
CA ASP A 702 -32.04 20.61 -9.09
C ASP A 702 -30.75 20.69 -9.91
N LEU A 703 -30.60 19.81 -10.91
CA LEU A 703 -29.44 19.81 -11.79
C LEU A 703 -29.39 21.09 -12.65
N ILE A 704 -30.55 21.56 -13.12
CA ILE A 704 -30.68 22.84 -13.83
C ILE A 704 -30.26 24.00 -12.94
N LYS A 705 -30.75 24.06 -11.69
CA LYS A 705 -30.36 25.10 -10.72
C LYS A 705 -28.86 25.07 -10.43
N GLU A 706 -28.28 23.89 -10.27
CA GLU A 706 -26.83 23.71 -10.06
C GLU A 706 -26.04 24.31 -11.24
N TYR A 707 -26.36 23.94 -12.49
CA TYR A 707 -25.66 24.50 -13.65
C TYR A 707 -25.88 25.99 -13.84
N GLU A 708 -27.09 26.52 -13.63
CA GLU A 708 -27.35 27.95 -13.72
C GLU A 708 -26.54 28.73 -12.68
N GLN A 709 -26.46 28.20 -11.46
CA GLN A 709 -25.64 28.78 -10.40
C GLN A 709 -24.14 28.68 -10.72
N THR A 710 -23.66 27.56 -11.24
CA THR A 710 -22.25 27.38 -11.64
C THR A 710 -21.86 28.31 -12.79
N LEU A 711 -22.75 28.54 -13.76
CA LEU A 711 -22.51 29.49 -14.85
C LEU A 711 -22.53 30.95 -14.37
N LYS A 712 -23.34 31.26 -13.34
CA LYS A 712 -23.43 32.60 -12.76
C LYS A 712 -22.26 32.90 -11.81
N ASN A 713 -21.91 31.93 -10.97
CA ASN A 713 -20.91 32.02 -9.91
C ASN A 713 -19.98 30.80 -9.99
N PRO A 714 -19.02 30.81 -10.92
CA PRO A 714 -18.12 29.68 -11.11
C PRO A 714 -17.24 29.45 -9.87
N PRO A 715 -17.08 28.20 -9.41
CA PRO A 715 -16.24 27.88 -8.26
C PRO A 715 -14.73 28.04 -8.56
N ASP A 716 -14.36 27.97 -9.84
CA ASP A 716 -12.99 28.06 -10.36
C ASP A 716 -13.05 28.64 -11.78
N GLU A 717 -12.66 29.89 -11.95
CA GLU A 717 -12.69 30.57 -13.26
C GLU A 717 -11.72 29.95 -14.28
N GLU A 718 -10.57 29.43 -13.84
CA GLU A 718 -9.57 28.82 -14.73
C GLU A 718 -10.14 27.52 -15.32
N ALA A 719 -10.71 26.65 -14.48
CA ALA A 719 -11.36 25.42 -14.96
C ALA A 719 -12.56 25.70 -15.87
N MET A 720 -13.29 26.78 -15.62
CA MET A 720 -14.50 27.13 -16.38
C MET A 720 -14.22 27.53 -17.83
N ILE A 721 -12.98 27.88 -18.19
CA ILE A 721 -12.61 28.07 -19.60
C ILE A 721 -12.86 26.78 -20.39
N HIS A 722 -12.49 25.62 -19.84
CA HIS A 722 -12.67 24.31 -20.47
C HIS A 722 -14.11 23.79 -20.36
N TYR A 723 -14.72 23.91 -19.17
CA TYR A 723 -16.00 23.25 -18.89
C TYR A 723 -17.25 24.07 -19.25
N ARG A 724 -17.13 25.38 -19.50
CA ARG A 724 -18.31 26.22 -19.81
C ARG A 724 -19.11 25.75 -21.03
N PRO A 725 -18.52 25.32 -22.16
CA PRO A 725 -19.28 24.74 -23.27
C PRO A 725 -20.03 23.46 -22.87
N ILE A 726 -19.38 22.59 -22.10
CA ILE A 726 -19.94 21.32 -21.61
C ILE A 726 -21.13 21.61 -20.69
N ILE A 727 -20.97 22.49 -19.69
CA ILE A 727 -22.04 22.87 -18.76
C ILE A 727 -23.22 23.50 -19.48
N LYS A 728 -22.98 24.36 -20.49
CA LYS A 728 -24.06 24.93 -21.32
C LYS A 728 -24.81 23.85 -22.10
N CYS A 729 -24.10 22.86 -22.65
CA CYS A 729 -24.71 21.70 -23.30
C CYS A 729 -25.57 20.90 -22.30
N LEU A 730 -25.01 20.54 -21.14
CA LEU A 730 -25.72 19.78 -20.11
C LEU A 730 -26.95 20.52 -19.59
N LEU A 731 -26.85 21.84 -19.37
CA LEU A 731 -27.99 22.67 -18.99
C LEU A 731 -29.11 22.63 -20.05
N LYS A 732 -28.75 22.73 -21.33
CA LYS A 732 -29.72 22.61 -22.44
C LYS A 732 -30.40 21.23 -22.44
N LYS A 733 -29.63 20.16 -22.28
CA LYS A 733 -30.12 18.77 -22.23
C LYS A 733 -31.02 18.52 -21.01
N ALA A 734 -30.64 19.02 -19.85
CA ALA A 734 -31.44 18.93 -18.63
C ALA A 734 -32.78 19.67 -18.79
N LYS A 735 -32.78 20.87 -19.40
CA LYS A 735 -34.01 21.61 -19.74
C LYS A 735 -34.90 20.88 -20.76
N GLN A 736 -34.32 20.12 -21.69
CA GLN A 736 -35.08 19.27 -22.61
C GLN A 736 -35.76 18.12 -21.86
N ASN A 737 -35.03 17.39 -21.00
CA ASN A 737 -35.60 16.32 -20.19
C ASN A 737 -36.69 16.83 -19.23
N GLN A 738 -36.50 18.01 -18.63
CA GLN A 738 -37.52 18.66 -17.80
C GLN A 738 -38.82 18.98 -18.57
N LYS A 739 -38.74 19.19 -19.88
CA LYS A 739 -39.88 19.44 -20.77
C LYS A 739 -40.47 18.16 -21.38
N GLY A 740 -40.02 16.98 -20.97
CA GLY A 740 -40.46 15.71 -21.54
C GLY A 740 -39.82 15.35 -22.89
N ILE A 741 -38.75 16.05 -23.30
CA ILE A 741 -38.00 15.76 -24.53
C ILE A 741 -36.74 14.98 -24.18
N PHE A 742 -36.61 13.75 -24.68
CA PHE A 742 -35.44 12.91 -24.37
C PHE A 742 -34.13 13.54 -24.82
N ALA A 743 -33.19 13.63 -23.88
CA ALA A 743 -31.88 14.17 -24.07
C ALA A 743 -30.86 13.37 -23.25
N ASP A 744 -29.80 12.91 -23.92
CA ASP A 744 -28.62 12.28 -23.29
C ASP A 744 -27.54 13.35 -23.06
N GLY A 745 -26.84 13.27 -21.93
CA GLY A 745 -25.74 14.16 -21.59
C GLY A 745 -24.38 13.68 -22.07
N GLN A 746 -24.24 12.40 -22.44
CA GLN A 746 -22.95 11.82 -22.85
C GLN A 746 -22.37 12.46 -24.12
N ASP A 747 -23.21 13.01 -25.00
CA ASP A 747 -22.75 13.71 -26.19
C ASP A 747 -22.19 15.12 -25.92
N CYS A 748 -22.37 15.66 -24.70
CA CYS A 748 -21.81 16.96 -24.31
C CYS A 748 -20.29 16.93 -24.07
N LEU A 749 -19.64 15.76 -24.04
CA LEU A 749 -18.18 15.65 -23.98
C LEU A 749 -17.49 15.85 -25.35
N LYS A 750 -18.23 15.83 -26.45
CA LYS A 750 -17.67 15.90 -27.81
C LYS A 750 -17.22 17.31 -28.24
N PHE A 751 -17.17 18.27 -27.31
CA PHE A 751 -16.77 19.66 -27.58
C PHE A 751 -15.26 19.91 -27.40
N GLU A 752 -14.46 18.85 -27.25
CA GLU A 752 -12.99 18.91 -27.25
C GLU A 752 -12.37 18.95 -28.65
#